data_AF-A0AAN6GI93-F1
#
_entry.id   AF-A0AAN6GI93-F1
#
_cell.length_a   1.000
_cell.length_b   1.000
_cell.length_c   1.000
_cell.angle_alpha   90.00
_cell.angle_beta   90.00
_cell.angle_gamma   90.00
#
_symmetry.space_group_name_H-M   'P 1'
#
loop_
_entity.id
_entity.type
_entity.pdbx_description
1 polymer ?
#
loop_
_entity_poly.entity_id
_entity_poly.type
_entity_poly.pdbx_seq_one_letter_code
_entity_poly.pdbx_strand_id
1 'polypeptide(L)'
;MSNSTSRPRGIKRRRIGRHTGLADRIGVLSLLTLGSLVSAQQQILDPSEPFQIPPLLQPRSWLTPRQIAATSTNTTLDLSAICSSLATVIPPMLAAGAAPSRENITLDHVFAKYYQTGLNIPSHELFLDLPTGTLLPSDDAVGSINAAGTDWEPEGVIADMQYGLETSVQALQGGLPSFCRFGASIITSNISQVYMEVWLPLPDSMPTSTTDPDPVPFDNSTASSSSDGGDDSPSSNQSPAVRRTEPVPAWLRSPVAKWQESMRRRQQERDNLQRRLLLANARRPPANFTPAPDSAWQGRMIHIGTGAAKGAIIWPNMKQILARYREVVVADNVGHFSSAISEDWATNDATRRDSGYRAVHLSTMVGQVVTKTFYNVKPGQHSQQQQQRRRRGTRSALQQRMKAARGGSGERHHHHGGDGAAEASSYPNTPPPDVPISTTAEDADYADVMRFLNLRQSYASRLGFNSYFIGCSMGGRQGLSEAALYPADYDGILAGSPAISFTNTSAWQIWVNSKVSDPKDPGFISTNSYELIRNSVLRACDGLDGVLDGVVTNTSACTFDVFAPSLLCGGPGAPAKGCFNLAQMATLEGIYSNYTVGLNDTLVHTGLLPGSEISWLSTGGLTGKPFGVAPQFFQYQILNQTDVAPAMFNPFTQVSDAVVSFGNQLDPGRTNTWYEDLSPFLSHGKLLHTHGLADQLIPPGDSVRYYQAVSKAVVDGDHDALAEAYRLFLVPGMAHCRLGDGPWNFGGAAQTDMGARPLSYDAKHDATLALFDWVEKGEEPEYIVGAAYKTREEQAGYQTTTSIRDDRRFQYGVKNTRKLCPWPLQAHLLPNATVSPVRCLCYQETETTESVVRLFFFPRERTWLAPSLADKAARFSSLRKETGKA
;
A
#
# COMPACT_ATOMS: atom_id res chain seq x y z
N MET A 1 -45.98 19.30 -36.09
CA MET A 1 -46.53 20.63 -36.46
C MET A 1 -45.64 21.71 -35.84
N SER A 2 -45.63 22.93 -36.39
CA SER A 2 -45.20 24.22 -35.78
C SER A 2 -43.91 24.30 -34.92
N ASN A 3 -42.96 25.22 -35.16
CA ASN A 3 -42.70 26.05 -36.35
C ASN A 3 -41.28 26.66 -36.32
N SER A 4 -40.81 27.11 -37.50
CA SER A 4 -39.84 28.23 -37.79
C SER A 4 -38.98 28.83 -36.65
N THR A 5 -37.67 29.11 -36.79
CA THR A 5 -36.92 29.79 -37.89
C THR A 5 -35.42 29.36 -37.88
N SER A 6 -34.58 29.26 -38.94
CA SER A 6 -34.51 29.72 -40.35
C SER A 6 -34.22 31.22 -40.58
N ARG A 7 -33.21 31.67 -41.37
CA ARG A 7 -32.23 31.03 -42.30
C ARG A 7 -31.08 32.04 -42.67
N PRO A 8 -30.13 31.76 -43.61
CA PRO A 8 -28.82 32.44 -43.71
C PRO A 8 -28.56 33.24 -45.02
N ARG A 9 -27.32 33.73 -45.20
CA ARG A 9 -26.50 33.85 -46.45
C ARG A 9 -25.02 34.10 -46.03
N GLY A 10 -23.95 33.86 -46.80
CA GLY A 10 -23.81 33.50 -48.23
C GLY A 10 -23.32 34.68 -49.10
N ILE A 11 -22.61 34.53 -50.24
CA ILE A 11 -22.04 33.32 -50.90
C ILE A 11 -21.17 33.76 -52.14
N LYS A 12 -20.12 33.00 -52.54
CA LYS A 12 -19.47 33.00 -53.90
C LYS A 12 -18.65 34.29 -54.30
N ARG A 13 -17.87 34.43 -55.40
CA ARG A 13 -17.63 33.63 -56.66
C ARG A 13 -16.36 34.07 -57.49
N ARG A 14 -15.67 33.11 -58.17
CA ARG A 14 -15.17 33.14 -59.61
C ARG A 14 -14.01 34.12 -60.02
N ARG A 15 -13.25 34.00 -61.15
CA ARG A 15 -13.06 33.01 -62.29
C ARG A 15 -11.81 33.36 -63.18
N ILE A 16 -11.37 32.45 -64.07
CA ILE A 16 -10.50 32.61 -65.31
C ILE A 16 -8.98 32.83 -65.05
N GLY A 17 -8.01 32.26 -65.81
CA GLY A 17 -8.04 31.16 -66.81
C GLY A 17 -6.94 31.18 -67.92
N ARG A 18 -6.84 30.08 -68.70
CA ARG A 18 -6.07 29.81 -69.96
C ARG A 18 -4.63 29.23 -69.93
N HIS A 19 -4.24 28.64 -71.07
CA HIS A 19 -3.05 27.83 -71.42
C HIS A 19 -1.88 28.72 -71.97
N THR A 20 -0.65 28.28 -72.35
CA THR A 20 -0.21 27.14 -73.23
C THR A 20 1.31 26.84 -73.22
N GLY A 21 1.69 25.56 -73.49
CA GLY A 21 2.91 25.12 -74.23
C GLY A 21 4.29 25.20 -73.54
N LEU A 22 5.33 24.42 -73.91
CA LEU A 22 5.45 23.26 -74.83
C LEU A 22 6.62 22.31 -74.35
N ALA A 23 7.13 21.41 -75.21
CA ALA A 23 8.04 20.28 -74.93
C ALA A 23 9.56 20.68 -74.85
N ASP A 24 10.59 19.82 -74.72
CA ASP A 24 10.75 18.40 -75.13
C ASP A 24 11.90 17.61 -74.41
N ARG A 25 12.26 16.42 -74.93
CA ARG A 25 13.25 15.41 -74.43
C ARG A 25 14.71 15.67 -74.97
N ILE A 26 15.78 14.87 -74.88
CA ILE A 26 16.18 13.44 -74.56
C ILE A 26 17.64 13.51 -73.97
N GLY A 27 18.27 12.58 -73.23
CA GLY A 27 17.93 11.29 -72.60
C GLY A 27 19.00 10.17 -72.76
N VAL A 28 19.26 9.36 -71.70
CA VAL A 28 19.99 8.05 -71.66
C VAL A 28 21.53 8.01 -71.88
N LEU A 29 22.32 7.56 -70.88
CA LEU A 29 23.13 6.29 -70.89
C LEU A 29 23.88 6.05 -69.55
N SER A 30 24.71 4.98 -69.46
CA SER A 30 25.32 4.45 -68.20
C SER A 30 26.68 3.76 -68.45
N LEU A 31 27.47 3.51 -67.37
CA LEU A 31 28.32 2.31 -67.07
C LEU A 31 29.75 2.59 -66.49
N LEU A 32 30.12 1.78 -65.47
CA LEU A 32 31.47 1.21 -65.14
C LEU A 32 32.66 2.15 -64.79
N THR A 33 33.78 1.74 -64.16
CA THR A 33 34.11 1.04 -62.86
C THR A 33 35.65 0.97 -62.70
N LEU A 34 36.17 0.50 -61.54
CA LEU A 34 37.60 0.18 -61.20
C LEU A 34 38.48 1.40 -60.82
N GLY A 35 39.47 1.31 -59.91
CA GLY A 35 39.80 0.23 -58.98
C GLY A 35 41.05 0.46 -58.07
N SER A 36 41.08 -0.26 -56.94
CA SER A 36 42.23 -0.96 -56.31
C SER A 36 43.52 -0.28 -55.76
N LEU A 37 43.64 -0.33 -54.41
CA LEU A 37 44.79 -0.84 -53.59
C LEU A 37 46.09 -0.03 -53.32
N VAL A 38 46.88 -0.57 -52.35
CA VAL A 38 48.26 -0.24 -51.88
C VAL A 38 48.40 0.86 -50.79
N SER A 39 49.19 0.76 -49.68
CA SER A 39 49.70 -0.36 -48.83
C SER A 39 50.43 0.16 -47.56
N ALA A 40 50.36 -0.58 -46.43
CA ALA A 40 51.36 -0.72 -45.32
C ALA A 40 51.87 0.55 -44.55
N GLN A 41 52.55 0.51 -43.37
CA GLN A 41 53.00 -0.57 -42.45
C GLN A 41 53.07 -0.08 -40.97
N GLN A 42 53.63 -0.86 -40.02
CA GLN A 42 53.55 -0.65 -38.54
C GLN A 42 54.91 -0.47 -37.82
N GLN A 43 54.91 0.28 -36.70
CA GLN A 43 55.79 0.23 -35.48
C GLN A 43 55.23 1.31 -34.50
N ILE A 44 54.81 1.14 -33.23
CA ILE A 44 55.05 0.26 -32.04
C ILE A 44 56.08 0.83 -31.03
N LEU A 45 55.65 0.98 -29.75
CA LEU A 45 56.31 1.59 -28.55
C LEU A 45 56.45 3.13 -28.56
N ASP A 46 56.43 3.89 -27.44
CA ASP A 46 56.28 3.56 -26.00
C ASP A 46 55.49 4.69 -25.26
N PRO A 47 54.83 4.49 -24.09
CA PRO A 47 53.98 5.51 -23.47
C PRO A 47 54.60 6.21 -22.25
N SER A 48 55.11 7.44 -22.42
CA SER A 48 55.57 8.28 -21.30
C SER A 48 55.18 9.77 -21.44
N GLU A 49 54.60 10.32 -20.36
CA GLU A 49 54.33 11.74 -20.07
C GLU A 49 53.19 12.46 -20.87
N PRO A 50 52.51 13.48 -20.29
CA PRO A 50 51.23 13.98 -20.78
C PRO A 50 51.28 15.36 -21.48
N PHE A 51 50.37 15.60 -22.43
CA PHE A 51 50.21 16.89 -23.09
C PHE A 51 49.46 17.91 -22.21
N GLN A 52 49.99 19.12 -22.07
CA GLN A 52 49.45 20.17 -21.19
C GLN A 52 48.29 20.96 -21.83
N ILE A 53 47.41 21.52 -20.99
CA ILE A 53 46.37 22.49 -21.37
C ILE A 53 46.55 23.77 -20.51
N PRO A 54 46.41 25.00 -21.04
CA PRO A 54 46.76 26.23 -20.32
C PRO A 54 45.88 26.56 -19.11
N PRO A 55 46.41 27.26 -18.08
CA PRO A 55 45.71 27.48 -16.80
C PRO A 55 44.99 28.83 -16.70
N LEU A 56 43.66 28.79 -16.55
CA LEU A 56 42.87 29.86 -15.89
C LEU A 56 41.76 29.20 -15.05
N LEU A 57 41.39 29.84 -13.93
CA LEU A 57 40.37 29.41 -12.95
C LEU A 57 40.69 28.10 -12.17
N GLN A 58 41.65 28.18 -11.23
CA GLN A 58 41.71 27.21 -10.12
C GLN A 58 40.92 27.72 -8.88
N PRO A 59 40.05 26.90 -8.26
CA PRO A 59 39.55 27.18 -6.92
C PRO A 59 40.65 26.88 -5.88
N ARG A 60 40.77 27.71 -4.84
CA ARG A 60 41.80 27.56 -3.80
C ARG A 60 41.57 26.33 -2.91
N SER A 61 42.63 25.54 -2.71
CA SER A 61 42.94 24.70 -1.55
C SER A 61 41.77 24.28 -0.64
N TRP A 62 41.27 23.05 -0.80
CA TRP A 62 40.46 22.39 0.22
C TRP A 62 41.37 21.82 1.32
N LEU A 63 41.08 22.12 2.58
CA LEU A 63 41.74 21.51 3.74
C LEU A 63 41.31 20.05 3.89
N THR A 64 42.19 19.23 4.46
CA THR A 64 41.87 17.80 4.69
C THR A 64 40.91 17.62 5.88
N PRO A 65 40.07 16.57 5.92
CA PRO A 65 39.12 16.37 7.02
C PRO A 65 39.74 16.32 8.42
N ARG A 66 41.01 15.90 8.54
CA ARG A 66 41.75 15.89 9.81
C ARG A 66 42.17 17.28 10.32
N GLN A 67 42.12 18.32 9.49
CA GLN A 67 42.50 19.69 9.86
C GLN A 67 41.30 20.56 10.25
N ILE A 68 40.08 20.15 9.91
CA ILE A 68 38.84 20.87 10.29
C ILE A 68 38.49 20.61 11.77
N ALA A 69 38.80 19.42 12.29
CA ALA A 69 38.52 18.99 13.66
C ALA A 69 39.29 19.74 14.78
N ALA A 70 40.06 20.79 14.45
CA ALA A 70 40.83 21.60 15.39
C ALA A 70 40.40 23.07 15.48
N THR A 71 39.50 23.54 14.61
CA THR A 71 39.10 24.96 14.55
C THR A 71 37.62 25.15 14.18
N SER A 72 36.72 24.82 15.09
CA SER A 72 35.36 25.38 15.10
C SER A 72 34.88 25.58 16.54
N THR A 73 34.47 26.81 16.85
CA THR A 73 33.82 27.21 18.11
C THR A 73 32.47 26.51 18.29
N ASN A 74 31.91 26.58 19.51
CA ASN A 74 30.54 26.13 19.81
C ASN A 74 29.48 26.88 18.97
N THR A 75 29.22 26.41 17.75
CA THR A 75 27.97 26.68 17.03
C THR A 75 27.02 25.54 17.31
N THR A 76 26.16 25.71 18.33
CA THR A 76 25.00 24.84 18.53
C THR A 76 24.15 24.89 17.27
N LEU A 77 24.06 23.76 16.56
CA LEU A 77 23.40 23.68 15.27
C LEU A 77 21.88 23.72 15.46
N ASP A 78 21.25 24.76 14.91
CA ASP A 78 19.83 25.03 15.11
C ASP A 78 18.95 24.09 14.26
N LEU A 79 18.51 23.00 14.90
CA LEU A 79 17.58 22.04 14.32
C LEU A 79 16.21 22.65 13.97
N SER A 80 15.79 23.72 14.66
CA SER A 80 14.54 24.42 14.37
C SER A 80 14.67 25.23 13.08
N ALA A 81 15.75 26.01 12.92
CA ALA A 81 16.02 26.74 11.67
C ALA A 81 16.19 25.79 10.47
N ILE A 82 16.87 24.65 10.65
CA ILE A 82 17.02 23.63 9.60
C ILE A 82 15.65 23.05 9.23
N CYS A 83 14.82 22.69 10.20
CA CYS A 83 13.46 22.22 9.96
C CYS A 83 12.63 23.25 9.18
N SER A 84 12.50 24.48 9.71
CA SER A 84 11.74 25.56 9.09
C SER A 84 12.18 25.89 7.65
N SER A 85 13.47 25.71 7.33
CA SER A 85 13.99 25.97 5.98
C SER A 85 13.39 25.04 4.90
N LEU A 86 12.93 23.84 5.24
CA LEU A 86 12.32 22.89 4.29
C LEU A 86 11.15 23.51 3.52
N ALA A 87 10.30 24.29 4.19
CA ALA A 87 9.14 24.95 3.56
C ALA A 87 9.54 25.91 2.43
N THR A 88 10.76 26.47 2.47
CA THR A 88 11.32 27.34 1.43
C THR A 88 12.11 26.60 0.35
N VAL A 89 12.65 25.42 0.67
CA VAL A 89 13.57 24.65 -0.18
C VAL A 89 12.84 23.62 -1.05
N ILE A 90 11.85 22.93 -0.50
CA ILE A 90 11.18 21.80 -1.16
C ILE A 90 10.29 22.23 -2.34
N PRO A 91 9.43 23.26 -2.25
CA PRO A 91 8.57 23.66 -3.36
C PRO A 91 9.30 24.02 -4.67
N PRO A 92 10.36 24.85 -4.70
CA PRO A 92 11.06 25.16 -5.95
C PRO A 92 11.86 23.96 -6.50
N MET A 93 12.28 23.00 -5.68
CA MET A 93 12.90 21.76 -6.15
C MET A 93 11.88 20.88 -6.88
N LEU A 94 10.68 20.69 -6.31
CA LEU A 94 9.61 19.89 -6.90
C LEU A 94 9.04 20.52 -8.19
N ALA A 95 8.80 21.83 -8.19
CA ALA A 95 8.36 22.57 -9.38
C ALA A 95 9.37 22.49 -10.54
N ALA A 96 10.66 22.33 -10.23
CA ALA A 96 11.74 22.12 -11.21
C ALA A 96 12.01 20.64 -11.57
N GLY A 97 11.16 19.70 -11.11
CA GLY A 97 11.23 18.29 -11.48
C GLY A 97 12.22 17.45 -10.68
N ALA A 98 12.49 17.80 -9.41
CA ALA A 98 13.33 17.00 -8.52
C ALA A 98 12.70 15.65 -8.10
N ALA A 99 11.39 15.47 -8.30
CA ALA A 99 10.64 14.26 -8.02
C ALA A 99 11.22 13.00 -8.71
N PRO A 100 10.99 11.77 -8.18
CA PRO A 100 11.48 10.52 -8.74
C PRO A 100 11.24 10.33 -10.24
N SER A 101 10.00 10.54 -10.70
CA SER A 101 9.59 10.48 -12.11
C SER A 101 10.06 11.68 -12.94
N ARG A 102 10.41 12.79 -12.28
CA ARG A 102 10.61 14.14 -12.82
C ARG A 102 9.35 14.82 -13.34
N GLU A 103 8.20 14.46 -12.78
CA GLU A 103 7.01 15.31 -12.81
C GLU A 103 7.27 16.65 -12.11
N ASN A 104 6.56 17.68 -12.59
CA ASN A 104 6.54 18.99 -11.94
C ASN A 104 5.43 18.96 -10.89
N ILE A 105 5.77 18.64 -9.65
CA ILE A 105 4.80 18.64 -8.54
C ILE A 105 4.70 20.06 -7.98
N THR A 106 3.49 20.62 -7.96
CA THR A 106 3.19 21.91 -7.31
C THR A 106 2.69 21.65 -5.90
N LEU A 107 3.31 22.30 -4.92
CA LEU A 107 2.83 22.33 -3.54
C LEU A 107 2.19 23.68 -3.21
N ASP A 108 1.16 23.64 -2.38
CA ASP A 108 0.56 24.78 -1.69
C ASP A 108 0.44 24.46 -0.18
N HIS A 109 0.03 25.42 0.64
CA HIS A 109 -0.19 25.24 2.09
C HIS A 109 1.03 24.65 2.83
N VAL A 110 2.23 25.02 2.40
CA VAL A 110 3.49 24.37 2.81
C VAL A 110 3.99 24.93 4.15
N PHE A 111 4.30 24.04 5.09
CA PHE A 111 4.90 24.40 6.38
C PHE A 111 5.97 23.40 6.83
N ALA A 112 6.80 23.82 7.77
CA ALA A 112 7.70 22.94 8.51
C ALA A 112 7.83 23.41 9.97
N LYS A 113 7.61 22.50 10.93
CA LYS A 113 7.55 22.77 12.38
C LYS A 113 8.39 21.74 13.13
N TYR A 114 9.30 22.23 13.98
CA TYR A 114 10.16 21.39 14.82
C TYR A 114 9.46 21.08 16.15
N TYR A 115 9.57 19.83 16.61
CA TYR A 115 9.08 19.35 17.89
C TYR A 115 10.22 18.77 18.72
N GLN A 116 10.28 19.17 19.99
CA GLN A 116 11.26 18.70 20.96
C GLN A 116 10.94 17.28 21.44
N THR A 117 11.98 16.56 21.90
CA THR A 117 11.82 15.22 22.51
C THR A 117 10.98 15.28 23.78
N GLY A 118 10.24 14.22 24.07
CA GLY A 118 9.32 14.14 25.21
C GLY A 118 7.90 14.64 24.92
N LEU A 119 7.68 15.39 23.83
CA LEU A 119 6.34 15.87 23.48
C LEU A 119 5.44 14.74 22.93
N ASN A 120 4.16 14.76 23.32
CA ASN A 120 3.08 14.04 22.66
C ASN A 120 1.93 15.03 22.40
N ILE A 121 1.83 15.53 21.17
CA ILE A 121 0.83 16.51 20.73
C ILE A 121 -0.44 15.76 20.31
N PRO A 122 -1.63 15.98 20.91
CA PRO A 122 -2.88 15.32 20.51
C PRO A 122 -3.20 15.50 19.02
N SER A 123 -3.85 14.51 18.37
CA SER A 123 -4.18 14.60 16.94
C SER A 123 -5.06 15.80 16.60
N HIS A 124 -5.88 16.27 17.54
CA HIS A 124 -6.71 17.44 17.34
C HIS A 124 -5.91 18.76 17.30
N GLU A 125 -4.83 18.88 18.10
CA GLU A 125 -3.91 20.02 18.00
C GLU A 125 -3.13 19.97 16.67
N LEU A 126 -2.74 18.77 16.22
CA LEU A 126 -2.10 18.57 14.91
C LEU A 126 -3.02 18.96 13.73
N PHE A 127 -4.35 18.79 13.88
CA PHE A 127 -5.37 19.24 12.93
C PHE A 127 -5.63 20.75 13.02
N LEU A 128 -5.61 21.35 14.21
CA LEU A 128 -5.77 22.81 14.38
C LEU A 128 -4.53 23.60 13.91
N ASP A 129 -3.36 22.96 13.87
CA ASP A 129 -2.12 23.44 13.26
C ASP A 129 -2.17 23.56 11.72
N LEU A 130 -3.22 23.06 11.04
CA LEU A 130 -3.29 23.03 9.58
C LEU A 130 -3.39 24.44 8.97
N PRO A 131 -2.60 24.78 7.94
CA PRO A 131 -2.67 26.09 7.30
C PRO A 131 -4.05 26.40 6.68
N THR A 132 -4.52 27.63 6.82
CA THR A 132 -5.77 28.13 6.22
C THR A 132 -5.80 27.85 4.72
N GLY A 133 -6.84 27.16 4.25
CA GLY A 133 -7.00 26.72 2.85
C GLY A 133 -6.66 25.25 2.58
N THR A 134 -6.10 24.53 3.57
CA THR A 134 -5.89 23.07 3.50
C THR A 134 -7.21 22.30 3.36
N LEU A 135 -8.31 22.82 3.91
CA LEU A 135 -9.66 22.29 3.77
C LEU A 135 -10.39 23.01 2.62
N LEU A 136 -10.95 22.23 1.70
CA LEU A 136 -11.82 22.68 0.61
C LEU A 136 -13.27 22.90 1.11
N PRO A 137 -14.11 23.67 0.39
CA PRO A 137 -15.51 23.89 0.80
C PRO A 137 -16.41 22.64 0.80
N SER A 138 -15.93 21.53 0.24
CA SER A 138 -16.59 20.21 0.21
C SER A 138 -16.19 19.27 1.35
N ASP A 139 -15.21 19.67 2.18
CA ASP A 139 -14.55 18.77 3.12
C ASP A 139 -15.28 18.69 4.47
N ASP A 140 -15.56 17.46 4.93
CA ASP A 140 -16.09 17.21 6.27
C ASP A 140 -14.97 17.22 7.30
N ALA A 141 -14.58 18.42 7.72
CA ALA A 141 -13.55 18.64 8.74
C ALA A 141 -13.87 17.96 10.09
N VAL A 142 -15.16 17.86 10.46
CA VAL A 142 -15.60 17.25 11.72
C VAL A 142 -15.54 15.72 11.63
N GLY A 143 -15.95 15.14 10.51
CA GLY A 143 -15.71 13.74 10.20
C GLY A 143 -14.23 13.39 10.16
N SER A 144 -13.41 14.25 9.54
CA SER A 144 -11.97 14.06 9.37
C SER A 144 -11.22 14.02 10.69
N ILE A 145 -11.48 14.97 11.59
CA ILE A 145 -10.79 15.00 12.89
C ILE A 145 -11.21 13.82 13.79
N ASN A 146 -12.47 13.36 13.68
CA ASN A 146 -12.92 12.11 14.32
C ASN A 146 -12.34 10.85 13.63
N ALA A 147 -12.10 10.90 12.32
CA ALA A 147 -11.53 9.82 11.53
C ALA A 147 -10.02 9.64 11.75
N ALA A 148 -9.27 10.72 11.98
CA ALA A 148 -7.84 10.71 12.24
C ALA A 148 -7.44 9.82 13.43
N GLY A 149 -8.31 9.73 14.45
CA GLY A 149 -8.18 8.82 15.59
C GLY A 149 -8.69 9.44 16.88
N THR A 150 -8.55 8.70 17.99
CA THR A 150 -8.93 9.21 19.32
C THR A 150 -7.80 9.14 20.34
N ASP A 151 -6.88 10.08 20.25
CA ASP A 151 -5.88 10.43 21.27
C ASP A 151 -6.07 11.86 21.79
N TRP A 152 -7.33 12.30 21.88
CA TRP A 152 -7.75 13.60 22.40
C TRP A 152 -7.39 13.80 23.88
N GLU A 153 -7.44 12.71 24.64
CA GLU A 153 -6.92 12.64 26.02
C GLU A 153 -5.39 12.60 25.98
N PRO A 154 -4.65 13.41 26.77
CA PRO A 154 -3.19 13.31 26.90
C PRO A 154 -2.71 11.89 27.28
N GLU A 155 -3.57 11.14 27.98
CA GLU A 155 -3.37 9.75 28.38
C GLU A 155 -3.32 8.77 27.20
N GLY A 156 -3.82 9.13 26.01
CA GLY A 156 -4.01 8.21 24.88
C GLY A 156 -2.71 7.56 24.35
N VAL A 157 -1.57 8.26 24.46
CA VAL A 157 -0.23 7.73 24.11
C VAL A 157 0.58 7.35 25.35
N ILE A 158 0.24 7.86 26.53
CA ILE A 158 0.76 7.32 27.81
C ILE A 158 0.25 5.87 28.01
N ALA A 159 -0.94 5.55 27.49
CA ALA A 159 -1.50 4.20 27.42
C ALA A 159 -0.76 3.25 26.44
N ASP A 160 0.28 3.73 25.76
CA ASP A 160 1.32 2.92 25.12
C ASP A 160 2.31 2.34 26.16
N MET A 161 1.99 2.37 27.47
CA MET A 161 2.58 1.54 28.54
C MET A 161 4.10 1.34 28.43
N GLN A 162 4.86 2.43 28.30
CA GLN A 162 6.33 2.43 28.23
C GLN A 162 6.92 1.70 26.99
N TYR A 163 6.20 1.59 25.86
CA TYR A 163 6.60 0.85 24.65
C TYR A 163 8.04 1.08 24.16
N GLY A 164 8.60 2.28 24.35
CA GLY A 164 9.98 2.61 23.99
C GLY A 164 11.02 2.37 25.10
N LEU A 165 10.70 1.59 26.14
CA LEU A 165 11.62 1.08 27.18
C LEU A 165 12.98 0.65 26.62
N GLU A 166 12.93 -0.02 25.47
CA GLU A 166 14.05 -0.66 24.80
C GLU A 166 14.69 0.24 23.72
N THR A 167 14.13 1.43 23.44
CA THR A 167 14.59 2.35 22.38
C THR A 167 15.09 3.72 22.88
N SER A 168 14.56 4.27 23.99
CA SER A 168 15.16 5.46 24.65
C SER A 168 14.64 5.73 26.07
N VAL A 169 15.43 6.47 26.85
CA VAL A 169 15.10 6.90 28.22
C VAL A 169 13.87 7.83 28.24
N GLN A 170 13.66 8.64 27.21
CA GLN A 170 12.52 9.56 27.09
C GLN A 170 11.21 8.82 26.80
N ALA A 171 11.27 7.73 26.02
CA ALA A 171 10.08 6.92 25.74
C ALA A 171 9.62 6.06 26.94
N LEU A 172 10.44 5.92 28.00
CA LEU A 172 10.00 5.45 29.32
C LEU A 172 8.88 6.33 29.91
N GLN A 173 8.85 7.61 29.52
CA GLN A 173 7.94 8.64 30.03
C GLN A 173 6.75 8.91 29.08
N GLY A 174 6.62 8.14 27.99
CA GLY A 174 5.48 8.25 27.05
C GLY A 174 5.58 9.35 25.99
N GLY A 175 6.76 10.00 25.84
CA GLY A 175 7.00 11.04 24.85
C GLY A 175 7.62 10.53 23.54
N LEU A 176 7.42 11.28 22.45
CA LEU A 176 8.07 11.02 21.15
C LEU A 176 9.54 11.48 21.16
N PRO A 177 10.42 10.92 20.30
CA PRO A 177 11.71 11.54 20.01
C PRO A 177 11.53 12.91 19.35
N SER A 178 12.56 13.75 19.37
CA SER A 178 12.54 15.02 18.62
C SER A 178 12.38 14.77 17.11
N PHE A 179 11.60 15.60 16.41
CA PHE A 179 11.36 15.45 14.98
C PHE A 179 11.03 16.77 14.27
N CYS A 180 11.18 16.78 12.96
CA CYS A 180 10.67 17.84 12.09
C CYS A 180 9.42 17.36 11.35
N ARG A 181 8.28 18.06 11.52
CA ARG A 181 7.03 17.87 10.76
C ARG A 181 7.08 18.78 9.54
N PHE A 182 7.19 18.22 8.34
CA PHE A 182 6.92 18.92 7.08
C PHE A 182 5.51 18.56 6.61
N GLY A 183 4.74 19.51 6.09
CA GLY A 183 3.42 19.25 5.53
C GLY A 183 3.08 20.20 4.37
N ALA A 184 2.24 19.73 3.45
CA ALA A 184 1.83 20.46 2.25
C ALA A 184 0.56 19.88 1.61
N SER A 185 -0.16 20.70 0.85
CA SER A 185 -1.17 20.24 -0.11
C SER A 185 -0.57 20.08 -1.50
N ILE A 186 -0.68 18.90 -2.09
CA ILE A 186 -0.37 18.65 -3.50
C ILE A 186 -1.63 18.95 -4.32
N ILE A 187 -1.56 19.94 -5.21
CA ILE A 187 -2.72 20.36 -6.01
C ILE A 187 -2.89 19.41 -7.20
N THR A 188 -3.88 18.51 -7.14
CA THR A 188 -4.10 17.46 -8.14
C THR A 188 -5.20 17.79 -9.17
N SER A 189 -6.04 18.78 -8.85
CA SER A 189 -7.07 19.39 -9.71
C SER A 189 -7.55 20.71 -9.10
N ASN A 190 -8.65 21.28 -9.60
CA ASN A 190 -9.35 22.43 -9.00
C ASN A 190 -10.43 22.04 -7.96
N ILE A 191 -10.64 20.75 -7.71
CA ILE A 191 -11.70 20.19 -6.83
C ILE A 191 -11.21 19.04 -5.93
N SER A 192 -9.89 18.83 -5.87
CA SER A 192 -9.20 17.79 -5.09
C SER A 192 -7.77 18.24 -4.85
N GLN A 193 -7.30 18.07 -3.62
CA GLN A 193 -5.90 18.26 -3.23
C GLN A 193 -5.50 17.20 -2.21
N VAL A 194 -4.28 16.68 -2.35
CA VAL A 194 -3.73 15.65 -1.46
C VAL A 194 -2.94 16.35 -0.38
N TYR A 195 -3.53 16.52 0.81
CA TYR A 195 -2.81 16.98 1.98
C TYR A 195 -1.94 15.84 2.53
N MET A 196 -0.65 16.11 2.73
CA MET A 196 0.32 15.11 3.15
C MET A 196 1.34 15.66 4.15
N GLU A 197 1.91 14.75 4.95
CA GLU A 197 2.94 15.03 5.94
C GLU A 197 4.12 14.07 5.86
N VAL A 198 5.28 14.58 6.28
CA VAL A 198 6.54 13.84 6.46
C VAL A 198 7.10 14.18 7.83
N TRP A 199 7.24 13.18 8.72
CA TRP A 199 7.86 13.35 10.03
C TRP A 199 9.27 12.77 10.00
N LEU A 200 10.25 13.62 10.29
CA LEU A 200 11.68 13.36 10.14
C LEU A 200 12.34 13.26 11.53
N PRO A 201 12.68 12.06 12.03
CA PRO A 201 13.32 11.90 13.34
C PRO A 201 14.69 12.57 13.41
N LEU A 202 14.96 13.17 14.57
CA LEU A 202 16.20 13.83 14.94
C LEU A 202 16.83 13.13 16.15
N PRO A 203 18.16 13.27 16.38
CA PRO A 203 18.78 12.76 17.59
C PRO A 203 18.21 13.46 18.83
N ASP A 204 17.94 12.69 19.89
CA ASP A 204 17.55 13.28 21.17
C ASP A 204 18.66 14.17 21.70
N SER A 205 18.32 15.38 22.14
CA SER A 205 19.26 16.30 22.78
C SER A 205 19.83 15.67 24.04
N MET A 206 21.16 15.53 24.10
CA MET A 206 21.89 15.07 25.28
C MET A 206 21.42 15.81 26.55
N PRO A 207 21.30 15.12 27.70
CA PRO A 207 20.72 15.70 28.90
C PRO A 207 21.51 16.93 29.35
N THR A 208 20.80 18.02 29.61
CA THR A 208 21.37 19.19 30.27
C THR A 208 21.92 18.80 31.64
N SER A 209 23.13 19.27 31.96
CA SER A 209 23.79 18.94 33.23
C SER A 209 22.99 19.42 34.43
N THR A 210 22.91 18.58 35.46
CA THR A 210 22.15 18.80 36.69
C THR A 210 22.45 20.13 37.39
N THR A 211 21.48 21.05 37.35
CA THR A 211 21.27 22.10 38.37
C THR A 211 19.77 22.39 38.46
N ASP A 212 19.12 21.97 39.54
CA ASP A 212 17.81 22.48 39.92
C ASP A 212 17.90 23.97 40.32
N PRO A 213 16.88 24.76 39.97
CA PRO A 213 16.48 25.93 40.76
C PRO A 213 15.05 25.75 41.29
N ASP A 214 14.84 26.04 42.58
CA ASP A 214 13.53 25.92 43.25
C ASP A 214 12.41 26.78 42.62
N PRO A 215 11.14 26.32 42.65
CA PRO A 215 10.02 27.03 42.04
C PRO A 215 9.49 28.20 42.90
N VAL A 216 9.46 29.40 42.34
CA VAL A 216 8.85 30.62 42.91
C VAL A 216 8.29 31.52 41.77
N PRO A 217 7.34 32.44 42.03
CA PRO A 217 5.95 32.14 41.69
C PRO A 217 5.33 33.10 40.64
N PHE A 218 4.04 32.87 40.32
CA PHE A 218 3.20 33.78 39.54
C PHE A 218 3.11 35.19 40.15
N ASP A 219 3.09 36.21 39.30
CA ASP A 219 2.52 37.53 39.59
C ASP A 219 1.78 38.09 38.35
N ASN A 220 0.86 39.02 38.56
CA ASN A 220 -0.10 39.54 37.58
C ASN A 220 0.02 41.07 37.43
N SER A 221 0.48 41.58 36.28
CA SER A 221 0.37 43.02 35.97
C SER A 221 0.13 43.33 34.48
N THR A 222 -1.14 43.38 34.11
CA THR A 222 -1.81 44.43 33.31
C THR A 222 -1.01 45.36 32.38
N ALA A 223 -1.63 45.63 31.21
CA ALA A 223 -1.64 46.90 30.46
C ALA A 223 -0.34 47.32 29.72
N SER A 224 -0.39 48.07 28.61
CA SER A 224 -1.47 48.37 27.64
C SER A 224 -0.86 49.10 26.41
N SER A 225 -1.65 49.30 25.34
CA SER A 225 -1.59 50.46 24.39
C SER A 225 -0.28 50.74 23.61
N SER A 226 -0.29 51.17 22.34
CA SER A 226 -1.33 51.36 21.30
C SER A 226 -0.62 51.79 19.98
N SER A 227 -1.38 52.12 18.92
CA SER A 227 -1.18 53.26 17.97
C SER A 227 0.25 53.62 17.46
N ASP A 228 0.49 53.91 16.18
CA ASP A 228 -0.39 54.02 15.00
C ASP A 228 0.45 54.26 13.72
N GLY A 229 -0.22 54.28 12.56
CA GLY A 229 0.04 55.33 11.56
C GLY A 229 0.89 55.04 10.31
N GLY A 230 0.23 54.63 9.23
CA GLY A 230 0.35 55.22 7.87
C GLY A 230 1.67 55.10 7.07
N ASP A 231 1.71 55.48 5.79
CA ASP A 231 0.62 55.60 4.79
C ASP A 231 1.24 55.61 3.34
N ASP A 232 0.42 55.87 2.33
CA ASP A 232 0.76 56.32 0.97
C ASP A 232 1.52 55.36 0.01
N SER A 233 0.74 54.78 -0.93
CA SER A 233 1.14 54.59 -2.34
C SER A 233 0.61 55.79 -3.16
N PRO A 234 1.08 56.11 -4.40
CA PRO A 234 0.48 55.41 -5.57
C PRO A 234 1.21 55.49 -6.96
N SER A 235 0.75 54.64 -7.91
CA SER A 235 0.65 54.92 -9.37
C SER A 235 1.96 54.96 -10.22
N SER A 236 1.97 54.81 -11.56
CA SER A 236 1.03 54.22 -12.54
C SER A 236 1.67 54.05 -13.95
N ASN A 237 0.99 53.32 -14.85
CA ASN A 237 1.00 53.47 -16.33
C ASN A 237 2.31 53.16 -17.10
N GLN A 238 2.34 52.80 -18.41
CA GLN A 238 1.30 52.39 -19.38
C GLN A 238 1.92 51.56 -20.53
N SER A 239 1.08 50.89 -21.34
CA SER A 239 1.48 50.24 -22.62
C SER A 239 0.82 50.94 -23.83
N PRO A 240 1.36 50.75 -25.06
CA PRO A 240 0.47 50.50 -26.20
C PRO A 240 0.97 49.42 -27.20
N ALA A 241 0.06 48.99 -28.09
CA ALA A 241 0.32 48.08 -29.22
C ALA A 241 0.54 48.88 -30.55
N VAL A 242 0.68 48.34 -31.78
CA VAL A 242 -0.27 47.51 -32.58
C VAL A 242 0.40 46.91 -33.86
N ARG A 243 -0.09 45.72 -34.28
CA ARG A 243 -0.14 45.01 -35.62
C ARG A 243 0.23 45.82 -36.90
N ARG A 244 0.73 45.27 -38.03
CA ARG A 244 0.35 44.10 -38.90
C ARG A 244 1.60 43.58 -39.67
N THR A 245 1.76 42.42 -40.36
CA THR A 245 0.93 41.36 -41.04
C THR A 245 0.46 41.72 -42.49
N GLU A 246 0.43 40.84 -43.53
CA GLU A 246 0.41 39.35 -43.61
C GLU A 246 1.40 38.62 -44.61
N PRO A 247 1.19 38.40 -45.95
CA PRO A 247 1.33 37.03 -46.50
C PRO A 247 2.05 36.76 -47.86
N VAL A 248 2.56 35.52 -48.04
CA VAL A 248 2.62 34.76 -49.32
C VAL A 248 2.38 33.24 -49.06
N PRO A 249 1.57 32.48 -49.85
CA PRO A 249 1.20 31.09 -49.51
C PRO A 249 1.80 29.98 -50.39
N ALA A 250 2.00 28.81 -49.75
CA ALA A 250 1.65 27.47 -50.23
C ALA A 250 2.02 27.00 -51.67
N TRP A 251 3.32 26.94 -51.97
CA TRP A 251 3.87 25.80 -52.75
C TRP A 251 5.01 25.09 -51.99
N LEU A 252 4.87 25.02 -50.66
CA LEU A 252 5.87 24.48 -49.73
C LEU A 252 5.98 22.95 -49.80
N ARG A 253 7.09 22.45 -50.36
CA ARG A 253 7.92 21.39 -49.75
C ARG A 253 9.39 21.71 -49.96
N SER A 254 9.91 22.60 -49.12
CA SER A 254 11.24 23.23 -49.23
C SER A 254 12.13 22.87 -48.02
N PRO A 255 13.48 22.98 -48.11
CA PRO A 255 14.41 22.77 -47.00
C PRO A 255 14.07 23.52 -45.69
N VAL A 256 13.21 24.54 -45.71
CA VAL A 256 12.60 25.11 -44.48
C VAL A 256 12.01 24.03 -43.57
N ALA A 257 11.44 22.94 -44.10
CA ALA A 257 10.94 21.83 -43.29
C ALA A 257 12.08 21.07 -42.58
N LYS A 258 13.18 20.76 -43.28
CA LYS A 258 14.38 20.15 -42.67
C LYS A 258 15.11 21.11 -41.73
N TRP A 259 15.05 22.41 -41.98
CA TRP A 259 15.58 23.44 -41.10
C TRP A 259 14.72 23.62 -39.85
N GLN A 260 13.38 23.62 -39.97
CA GLN A 260 12.45 23.59 -38.84
C GLN A 260 12.57 22.29 -38.05
N GLU A 261 12.82 21.14 -38.69
CA GLU A 261 13.12 19.88 -38.01
C GLU A 261 14.46 19.95 -37.28
N SER A 262 15.52 20.50 -37.91
CA SER A 262 16.82 20.79 -37.29
C SER A 262 16.73 21.81 -36.16
N MET A 263 15.86 22.81 -36.27
CA MET A 263 15.67 23.86 -35.26
C MET A 263 14.74 23.40 -34.16
N ARG A 264 13.76 22.52 -34.42
CA ARG A 264 13.03 21.77 -33.39
C ARG A 264 13.95 20.82 -32.67
N ARG A 265 14.81 20.07 -33.36
CA ARG A 265 15.82 19.21 -32.73
C ARG A 265 16.82 20.03 -31.92
N ARG A 266 17.40 21.10 -32.46
CA ARG A 266 18.33 21.97 -31.69
C ARG A 266 17.64 22.76 -30.58
N GLN A 267 16.36 23.12 -30.73
CA GLN A 267 15.58 23.69 -29.64
C GLN A 267 15.30 22.62 -28.58
N GLN A 268 14.80 21.45 -28.96
CA GLN A 268 14.57 20.30 -28.07
C GLN A 268 15.86 19.77 -27.43
N GLU A 269 17.02 19.90 -28.06
CA GLU A 269 18.34 19.60 -27.51
C GLU A 269 18.79 20.69 -26.53
N ARG A 270 18.56 21.97 -26.84
CA ARG A 270 18.74 23.07 -25.87
C ARG A 270 17.77 22.96 -24.70
N ASP A 271 16.51 22.65 -24.92
CA ASP A 271 15.48 22.43 -23.91
C ASP A 271 15.82 21.18 -23.09
N ASN A 272 16.32 20.11 -23.71
CA ASN A 272 16.82 18.94 -22.99
C ASN A 272 18.11 19.24 -22.21
N LEU A 273 19.01 20.08 -22.72
CA LEU A 273 20.23 20.48 -22.03
C LEU A 273 19.92 21.43 -20.87
N GLN A 274 19.07 22.42 -21.10
CA GLN A 274 18.58 23.38 -20.11
C GLN A 274 17.70 22.68 -19.08
N ARG A 275 16.84 21.72 -19.46
CA ARG A 275 16.13 20.84 -18.52
C ARG A 275 17.09 19.91 -17.78
N ARG A 276 18.17 19.39 -18.40
CA ARG A 276 19.23 18.65 -17.68
C ARG A 276 19.99 19.53 -16.69
N LEU A 277 20.25 20.80 -17.01
CA LEU A 277 20.92 21.77 -16.13
C LEU A 277 19.99 22.22 -14.99
N LEU A 278 18.73 22.54 -15.30
CA LEU A 278 17.69 22.84 -14.31
C LEU A 278 17.47 21.64 -13.38
N LEU A 279 17.35 20.42 -13.90
CA LEU A 279 17.28 19.20 -13.10
C LEU A 279 18.57 18.94 -12.30
N ALA A 280 19.75 19.28 -12.81
CA ALA A 280 21.01 19.15 -12.07
C ALA A 280 21.12 20.16 -10.92
N ASN A 281 20.55 21.35 -11.09
CA ASN A 281 20.46 22.38 -10.05
C ASN A 281 19.36 22.04 -9.04
N ALA A 282 18.16 21.67 -9.48
CA ALA A 282 17.02 21.27 -8.64
C ALA A 282 17.26 20.00 -7.82
N ARG A 283 18.24 19.17 -8.20
CA ARG A 283 18.74 18.03 -7.41
C ARG A 283 19.68 18.42 -6.28
N ARG A 284 19.96 19.71 -6.10
CA ARG A 284 20.79 20.24 -5.02
C ARG A 284 19.93 21.24 -4.22
N PRO A 285 19.97 21.19 -2.88
CA PRO A 285 19.44 22.27 -2.08
C PRO A 285 20.13 23.61 -2.43
N PRO A 286 19.48 24.76 -2.19
CA PRO A 286 20.15 26.07 -2.24
C PRO A 286 21.43 26.08 -1.39
N ALA A 287 22.44 26.85 -1.78
CA ALA A 287 23.75 26.84 -1.13
C ALA A 287 23.75 27.21 0.37
N ASN A 288 22.65 27.78 0.87
CA ASN A 288 22.47 28.18 2.27
C ASN A 288 21.70 27.12 3.10
N PHE A 289 21.13 26.09 2.46
CA PHE A 289 20.46 25.00 3.18
C PHE A 289 21.49 24.10 3.87
N THR A 290 21.39 23.99 5.19
CA THR A 290 22.21 23.10 6.00
C THR A 290 21.40 21.86 6.34
N PRO A 291 21.85 20.64 5.98
CA PRO A 291 21.13 19.41 6.32
C PRO A 291 21.30 19.03 7.80
N ALA A 292 20.42 18.18 8.31
CA ALA A 292 20.52 17.66 9.67
C ALA A 292 21.75 16.74 9.84
N PRO A 293 22.62 16.95 10.84
CA PRO A 293 23.71 16.03 11.18
C PRO A 293 23.22 14.84 12.02
N ASP A 294 24.01 13.77 12.05
CA ASP A 294 23.97 12.64 13.00
C ASP A 294 22.56 12.21 13.44
N SER A 295 21.78 11.72 12.47
CA SER A 295 20.39 11.31 12.64
C SER A 295 20.23 10.01 13.43
N ALA A 296 19.21 9.95 14.31
CA ALA A 296 18.70 8.69 14.87
C ALA A 296 18.00 7.79 13.83
N TRP A 297 17.71 8.34 12.65
CA TRP A 297 17.18 7.66 11.46
C TRP A 297 18.13 6.55 10.97
N GLN A 298 17.60 5.36 10.65
CA GLN A 298 18.42 4.20 10.25
C GLN A 298 18.52 4.03 8.72
N GLY A 299 17.88 4.91 7.94
CA GLY A 299 17.90 4.87 6.48
C GLY A 299 16.66 4.22 5.85
N ARG A 300 15.49 4.30 6.50
CA ARG A 300 14.21 3.80 5.97
C ARG A 300 13.13 4.88 5.95
N MET A 301 12.32 4.91 4.91
CA MET A 301 11.12 5.76 4.81
C MET A 301 9.89 4.86 4.81
N ILE A 302 8.90 5.14 5.63
CA ILE A 302 7.70 4.32 5.82
C ILE A 302 6.47 5.17 5.50
N HIS A 303 5.71 4.81 4.48
CA HIS A 303 4.41 5.41 4.21
C HIS A 303 3.32 4.57 4.89
N ILE A 304 2.48 5.19 5.71
CA ILE A 304 1.29 4.56 6.28
C ILE A 304 0.05 4.75 5.40
N GLY A 305 -0.69 3.68 5.15
CA GLY A 305 -1.99 3.75 4.45
C GLY A 305 -3.14 4.23 5.34
N THR A 306 -4.24 4.66 4.71
CA THR A 306 -5.48 5.03 5.42
C THR A 306 -6.36 3.78 5.68
N GLY A 307 -7.65 3.96 6.00
CA GLY A 307 -8.56 2.85 6.33
C GLY A 307 -10.02 3.27 6.17
N ALA A 308 -10.91 2.35 5.76
CA ALA A 308 -12.28 2.68 5.35
C ALA A 308 -12.33 3.83 4.33
N ALA A 309 -13.37 4.67 4.32
CA ALA A 309 -13.51 5.81 3.41
C ALA A 309 -12.88 7.12 3.95
N LYS A 310 -11.88 7.03 4.82
CA LYS A 310 -11.27 8.18 5.51
C LYS A 310 -10.39 9.03 4.59
N GLY A 311 -10.77 10.29 4.42
CA GLY A 311 -9.90 11.36 3.99
C GLY A 311 -9.18 12.00 5.17
N ALA A 312 -8.24 11.29 5.81
CA ALA A 312 -7.54 11.82 6.98
C ALA A 312 -6.19 11.16 7.21
N ILE A 313 -5.19 11.98 7.58
CA ILE A 313 -3.92 11.48 8.13
C ILE A 313 -4.19 10.84 9.48
N ILE A 314 -3.75 9.58 9.64
CA ILE A 314 -3.91 8.82 10.88
C ILE A 314 -2.69 9.09 11.77
N TRP A 315 -2.62 10.28 12.39
CA TRP A 315 -1.48 10.69 13.22
C TRP A 315 -1.10 9.68 14.33
N PRO A 316 -2.02 8.94 15.00
CA PRO A 316 -1.64 7.88 15.94
C PRO A 316 -0.78 6.77 15.32
N ASN A 317 -0.98 6.46 14.03
CA ASN A 317 -0.11 5.54 13.30
C ASN A 317 1.27 6.16 13.05
N MET A 318 1.35 7.46 12.70
CA MET A 318 2.63 8.16 12.51
C MET A 318 3.46 8.18 13.80
N LYS A 319 2.82 8.49 14.93
CA LYS A 319 3.43 8.43 16.27
C LYS A 319 4.02 7.07 16.58
N GLN A 320 3.27 6.00 16.32
CA GLN A 320 3.71 4.62 16.57
C GLN A 320 4.90 4.21 15.69
N ILE A 321 4.94 4.59 14.41
CA ILE A 321 6.12 4.36 13.55
C ILE A 321 7.35 5.12 14.10
N LEU A 322 7.17 6.38 14.47
CA LEU A 322 8.25 7.24 15.00
C LEU A 322 8.80 6.71 16.33
N ALA A 323 7.94 6.23 17.23
CA ALA A 323 8.31 5.70 18.54
C ALA A 323 8.96 4.30 18.47
N ARG A 324 8.39 3.37 17.70
CA ARG A 324 8.88 1.97 17.60
C ARG A 324 10.17 1.86 16.81
N TYR A 325 10.26 2.51 15.65
CA TYR A 325 11.32 2.26 14.67
C TYR A 325 12.29 3.43 14.49
N ARG A 326 11.92 4.65 14.92
CA ARG A 326 12.69 5.89 14.72
C ARG A 326 13.04 6.16 13.26
N GLU A 327 12.10 5.85 12.36
CA GLU A 327 12.22 6.08 10.92
C GLU A 327 11.43 7.30 10.45
N VAL A 328 11.70 7.74 9.22
CA VAL A 328 10.85 8.75 8.57
C VAL A 328 9.49 8.14 8.28
N VAL A 329 8.42 8.82 8.70
CA VAL A 329 7.05 8.41 8.37
C VAL A 329 6.35 9.42 7.48
N VAL A 330 5.65 8.91 6.46
CA VAL A 330 4.86 9.65 5.47
C VAL A 330 3.40 9.25 5.62
N ALA A 331 2.47 10.19 5.42
CA ALA A 331 1.03 9.93 5.38
C ALA A 331 0.32 11.00 4.52
N ASP A 332 -0.86 10.67 3.99
CA ASP A 332 -1.73 11.63 3.31
C ASP A 332 -3.23 11.42 3.58
N ASN A 333 -4.04 12.38 3.13
CA ASN A 333 -5.50 12.39 3.26
C ASN A 333 -6.24 11.70 2.09
N VAL A 334 -5.53 11.00 1.20
CA VAL A 334 -6.06 10.35 -0.01
C VAL A 334 -6.96 11.25 -0.90
N GLY A 335 -6.63 12.54 -0.95
CA GLY A 335 -7.19 13.53 -1.89
C GLY A 335 -8.45 14.26 -1.44
N HIS A 336 -8.93 14.04 -0.22
CA HIS A 336 -10.17 14.62 0.29
C HIS A 336 -10.15 14.68 1.83
N PHE A 337 -11.12 15.34 2.45
CA PHE A 337 -11.30 15.28 3.91
C PHE A 337 -12.73 14.80 4.25
N SER A 338 -12.84 13.65 4.92
CA SER A 338 -14.12 12.97 5.20
C SER A 338 -14.14 12.15 6.50
N SER A 339 -15.35 11.82 6.98
CA SER A 339 -15.54 10.79 8.00
C SER A 339 -15.26 9.38 7.47
N ALA A 340 -14.97 8.44 8.39
CA ALA A 340 -14.59 7.06 8.04
C ALA A 340 -15.67 6.21 7.32
N ILE A 341 -16.90 6.71 7.18
CA ILE A 341 -18.05 5.97 6.66
C ILE A 341 -18.80 6.71 5.56
N SER A 342 -18.21 7.77 4.99
CA SER A 342 -18.83 8.62 3.97
C SER A 342 -18.11 8.52 2.62
N GLU A 343 -18.87 8.43 1.53
CA GLU A 343 -18.38 8.35 0.14
C GLU A 343 -18.90 9.53 -0.71
N ASP A 344 -19.46 10.57 -0.08
CA ASP A 344 -19.99 11.78 -0.70
C ASP A 344 -18.91 12.69 -1.33
N TRP A 345 -17.67 12.57 -0.88
CA TRP A 345 -16.48 13.13 -1.54
C TRP A 345 -16.19 12.46 -2.91
N ALA A 346 -16.67 11.23 -3.14
CA ALA A 346 -16.37 10.41 -4.32
C ALA A 346 -17.32 10.67 -5.50
N THR A 347 -17.82 11.91 -5.63
CA THR A 347 -18.79 12.34 -6.64
C THR A 347 -18.17 12.80 -7.96
N ASN A 348 -16.83 12.80 -8.07
CA ASN A 348 -16.11 13.21 -9.27
C ASN A 348 -14.84 12.37 -9.49
N ASP A 349 -14.35 12.30 -10.73
CA ASP A 349 -13.26 11.38 -11.08
C ASP A 349 -11.88 11.85 -10.60
N ALA A 350 -11.71 13.11 -10.18
CA ALA A 350 -10.45 13.58 -9.62
C ALA A 350 -10.24 12.99 -8.21
N THR A 351 -11.23 13.13 -7.32
CA THR A 351 -11.16 12.54 -5.97
C THR A 351 -11.16 11.02 -6.01
N ARG A 352 -11.95 10.39 -6.92
CA ARG A 352 -11.91 8.93 -7.17
C ARG A 352 -10.50 8.45 -7.58
N ARG A 353 -9.80 9.13 -8.49
CA ARG A 353 -8.43 8.76 -8.88
C ARG A 353 -7.42 8.99 -7.77
N ASP A 354 -7.54 10.07 -7.00
CA ASP A 354 -6.65 10.35 -5.86
C ASP A 354 -6.77 9.27 -4.78
N SER A 355 -7.99 8.97 -4.33
CA SER A 355 -8.24 7.89 -3.36
C SER A 355 -7.94 6.49 -3.91
N GLY A 356 -8.16 6.29 -5.22
CA GLY A 356 -7.89 5.04 -5.92
C GLY A 356 -6.41 4.65 -6.00
N TYR A 357 -5.56 5.57 -6.45
CA TYR A 357 -4.12 5.32 -6.67
C TYR A 357 -3.22 6.56 -6.65
N ARG A 358 -3.71 7.73 -7.08
CA ARG A 358 -2.84 8.88 -7.40
C ARG A 358 -2.31 9.62 -6.17
N ALA A 359 -3.04 9.64 -5.04
CA ALA A 359 -2.60 10.35 -3.85
C ALA A 359 -1.34 9.76 -3.24
N VAL A 360 -1.36 8.45 -3.00
CA VAL A 360 -0.29 7.69 -2.34
C VAL A 360 1.02 7.79 -3.12
N HIS A 361 0.98 7.69 -4.45
CA HIS A 361 2.17 7.90 -5.28
C HIS A 361 2.71 9.34 -5.20
N LEU A 362 1.85 10.36 -5.28
CA LEU A 362 2.27 11.77 -5.25
C LEU A 362 2.90 12.15 -3.90
N SER A 363 2.28 11.76 -2.79
CA SER A 363 2.81 12.00 -1.44
C SER A 363 4.11 11.22 -1.20
N THR A 364 4.23 10.00 -1.73
CA THR A 364 5.48 9.22 -1.70
C THR A 364 6.61 9.91 -2.45
N MET A 365 6.35 10.43 -3.65
CA MET A 365 7.32 11.20 -4.41
C MET A 365 7.78 12.47 -3.68
N VAL A 366 6.88 13.17 -2.98
CA VAL A 366 7.22 14.31 -2.13
C VAL A 366 8.04 13.86 -0.92
N GLY A 367 7.59 12.82 -0.19
CA GLY A 367 8.28 12.25 0.96
C GLY A 367 9.71 11.80 0.66
N GLN A 368 9.93 11.18 -0.50
CA GLN A 368 11.26 10.81 -0.97
C GLN A 368 12.17 12.03 -1.21
N VAL A 369 11.64 13.12 -1.76
CA VAL A 369 12.41 14.37 -1.99
C VAL A 369 12.70 15.08 -0.66
N VAL A 370 11.73 15.15 0.24
CA VAL A 370 11.88 15.74 1.59
C VAL A 370 12.95 14.99 2.38
N THR A 371 12.83 13.67 2.49
CA THR A 371 13.80 12.77 3.17
C THR A 371 15.21 12.94 2.59
N LYS A 372 15.34 12.88 1.27
CA LYS A 372 16.64 12.98 0.58
C LYS A 372 17.31 14.34 0.79
N THR A 373 16.51 15.41 0.86
CA THR A 373 16.96 16.78 1.08
C THR A 373 17.43 16.98 2.51
N PHE A 374 16.59 16.63 3.50
CA PHE A 374 16.83 16.86 4.92
C PHE A 374 18.10 16.18 5.44
N TYR A 375 18.31 14.92 5.10
CA TYR A 375 19.50 14.14 5.50
C TYR A 375 20.63 14.15 4.43
N ASN A 376 20.53 14.96 3.37
CA ASN A 376 21.54 15.08 2.29
C ASN A 376 22.03 13.74 1.71
N VAL A 377 21.09 12.84 1.41
CA VAL A 377 21.41 11.43 1.12
C VAL A 377 22.09 11.27 -0.25
N LYS A 378 23.40 11.01 -0.24
CA LYS A 378 24.19 10.88 -1.46
C LYS A 378 23.85 9.58 -2.19
N PRO A 379 23.60 9.61 -3.51
CA PRO A 379 23.30 8.41 -4.29
C PRO A 379 24.38 7.34 -4.11
N GLY A 380 23.96 6.20 -3.56
CA GLY A 380 24.79 4.99 -3.45
C GLY A 380 25.61 4.81 -2.17
N GLN A 381 25.40 5.58 -1.09
CA GLN A 381 26.05 5.28 0.20
C GLN A 381 25.63 3.91 0.76
N HIS A 382 24.33 3.60 0.82
CA HIS A 382 23.85 2.28 1.25
C HIS A 382 23.99 1.20 0.17
N SER A 383 24.06 1.57 -1.12
CA SER A 383 23.96 0.60 -2.22
C SER A 383 25.19 -0.31 -2.37
N GLN A 384 26.36 0.04 -1.82
CA GLN A 384 27.55 -0.80 -1.97
C GLN A 384 27.41 -2.17 -1.28
N GLN A 385 26.81 -2.23 -0.08
CA GLN A 385 26.57 -3.51 0.60
C GLN A 385 25.50 -4.35 -0.14
N GLN A 386 24.37 -3.75 -0.51
CA GLN A 386 23.33 -4.42 -1.30
C GLN A 386 23.86 -4.93 -2.66
N GLN A 387 24.64 -4.13 -3.39
CA GLN A 387 25.18 -4.53 -4.71
C GLN A 387 26.26 -5.61 -4.63
N GLN A 388 27.10 -5.62 -3.58
CA GLN A 388 28.05 -6.72 -3.37
C GLN A 388 27.33 -8.03 -3.01
N ARG A 389 26.24 -7.98 -2.23
CA ARG A 389 25.42 -9.16 -1.90
C ARG A 389 24.62 -9.68 -3.11
N ARG A 390 23.90 -8.80 -3.83
CA ARG A 390 23.15 -9.16 -5.06
C ARG A 390 24.01 -9.76 -6.18
N ARG A 391 25.35 -9.58 -6.14
CA ARG A 391 26.30 -10.20 -7.09
C ARG A 391 26.80 -11.61 -6.71
N ARG A 392 26.47 -12.13 -5.53
CA ARG A 392 26.94 -13.45 -5.06
C ARG A 392 25.91 -14.58 -5.17
N GLY A 393 24.64 -14.26 -5.43
CA GLY A 393 23.60 -15.27 -5.67
C GLY A 393 23.64 -15.84 -7.09
N THR A 394 23.33 -17.12 -7.22
CA THR A 394 22.72 -17.67 -8.46
C THR A 394 21.41 -16.92 -8.75
N ARG A 395 20.94 -16.90 -10.01
CA ARG A 395 19.60 -16.37 -10.31
C ARG A 395 18.57 -17.12 -9.48
N SER A 396 17.74 -16.40 -8.74
CA SER A 396 16.72 -16.98 -7.87
C SER A 396 15.64 -17.70 -8.69
N ALA A 397 14.87 -18.59 -8.07
CA ALA A 397 13.85 -19.37 -8.75
C ALA A 397 12.79 -18.46 -9.37
N LEU A 398 12.35 -17.42 -8.64
CA LEU A 398 11.44 -16.39 -9.12
C LEU A 398 11.95 -15.71 -10.41
N GLN A 399 13.22 -15.29 -10.42
CA GLN A 399 13.83 -14.64 -11.59
C GLN A 399 13.96 -15.58 -12.80
N GLN A 400 14.08 -16.89 -12.57
CA GLN A 400 14.08 -17.89 -13.63
C GLN A 400 12.66 -18.14 -14.15
N ARG A 401 11.66 -18.31 -13.27
CA ARG A 401 10.24 -18.49 -13.61
C ARG A 401 9.65 -17.29 -14.35
N MET A 402 9.83 -16.07 -13.83
CA MET A 402 9.42 -14.82 -14.51
C MET A 402 9.99 -14.71 -15.93
N LYS A 403 11.24 -15.16 -16.14
CA LYS A 403 11.86 -15.16 -17.47
C LYS A 403 11.31 -16.27 -18.38
N ALA A 404 10.99 -17.44 -17.83
CA ALA A 404 10.38 -18.54 -18.57
C ALA A 404 8.96 -18.21 -19.02
N ALA A 405 8.11 -17.69 -18.11
CA ALA A 405 6.76 -17.22 -18.42
C ALA A 405 6.77 -16.15 -19.55
N ARG A 406 7.68 -15.17 -19.45
CA ARG A 406 7.88 -14.13 -20.49
C ARG A 406 8.58 -14.63 -21.76
N GLY A 407 9.04 -15.88 -21.79
CA GLY A 407 9.64 -16.53 -22.97
C GLY A 407 8.67 -17.46 -23.71
N GLY A 408 7.68 -18.03 -23.02
CA GLY A 408 6.75 -19.03 -23.57
C GLY A 408 5.79 -18.49 -24.63
N SER A 409 5.58 -17.17 -24.71
CA SER A 409 4.66 -16.55 -25.69
C SER A 409 5.19 -16.50 -27.14
N GLY A 410 6.29 -17.19 -27.44
CA GLY A 410 6.98 -17.12 -28.74
C GLY A 410 6.65 -18.22 -29.75
N GLU A 411 6.25 -19.42 -29.33
CA GLU A 411 6.17 -20.61 -30.21
C GLU A 411 4.73 -21.08 -30.45
N ARG A 412 4.28 -20.97 -31.70
CA ARG A 412 2.99 -21.51 -32.16
C ARG A 412 3.09 -23.02 -32.37
N HIS A 413 2.96 -23.80 -31.31
CA HIS A 413 2.78 -25.24 -31.43
C HIS A 413 1.36 -25.60 -31.92
N HIS A 414 1.22 -25.75 -33.24
CA HIS A 414 0.10 -26.49 -33.82
C HIS A 414 0.23 -27.98 -33.45
N HIS A 415 -0.65 -28.49 -32.59
CA HIS A 415 -0.97 -29.91 -32.48
C HIS A 415 -2.47 -30.13 -32.22
N HIS A 416 -2.99 -31.28 -32.63
CA HIS A 416 -4.42 -31.60 -32.60
C HIS A 416 -4.88 -32.17 -31.26
N GLY A 417 -6.19 -32.03 -31.00
CA GLY A 417 -6.84 -32.23 -29.72
C GLY A 417 -6.76 -33.62 -29.07
N GLY A 418 -7.03 -33.59 -27.76
CA GLY A 418 -7.25 -34.72 -26.86
C GLY A 418 -7.79 -34.14 -25.54
N ASP A 419 -8.92 -34.67 -25.06
CA ASP A 419 -9.77 -34.01 -24.06
C ASP A 419 -9.15 -33.93 -22.65
N GLY A 420 -9.48 -32.88 -21.90
CA GLY A 420 -9.06 -32.71 -20.49
C GLY A 420 -8.89 -31.28 -20.01
N ALA A 421 -9.86 -30.38 -20.26
CA ALA A 421 -9.78 -28.98 -19.86
C ALA A 421 -10.38 -28.74 -18.45
N ALA A 422 -9.60 -28.12 -17.56
CA ALA A 422 -10.13 -27.40 -16.40
C ALA A 422 -10.43 -25.95 -16.80
N GLU A 423 -11.50 -25.36 -16.25
CA GLU A 423 -12.00 -24.07 -16.72
C GLU A 423 -11.19 -22.88 -16.20
N ALA A 424 -10.62 -22.11 -17.13
CA ALA A 424 -10.16 -20.75 -16.90
C ALA A 424 -11.11 -19.80 -17.67
N SER A 425 -11.89 -18.99 -16.94
CA SER A 425 -12.98 -18.19 -17.52
C SER A 425 -12.46 -16.97 -18.28
N SER A 426 -12.20 -17.13 -19.58
CA SER A 426 -11.90 -16.00 -20.47
C SER A 426 -13.16 -15.20 -20.82
N TYR A 427 -13.22 -13.93 -20.42
CA TYR A 427 -14.33 -13.02 -20.76
C TYR A 427 -14.55 -12.89 -22.28
N PRO A 428 -15.79 -13.03 -22.80
CA PRO A 428 -16.07 -12.90 -24.23
C PRO A 428 -16.16 -11.43 -24.67
N ASN A 429 -15.26 -11.02 -25.57
CA ASN A 429 -15.22 -9.66 -26.14
C ASN A 429 -16.34 -9.41 -27.19
N THR A 430 -17.57 -9.16 -26.73
CA THR A 430 -18.65 -8.58 -27.56
C THR A 430 -19.54 -7.64 -26.73
N PRO A 431 -19.58 -6.32 -27.01
CA PRO A 431 -20.43 -5.39 -26.27
C PRO A 431 -21.91 -5.46 -26.71
N PRO A 432 -22.88 -5.26 -25.78
CA PRO A 432 -24.28 -5.03 -26.14
C PRO A 432 -24.48 -3.63 -26.76
N PRO A 433 -25.58 -3.39 -27.51
CA PRO A 433 -25.77 -2.16 -28.26
C PRO A 433 -26.20 -0.95 -27.40
N ASP A 434 -25.58 0.20 -27.68
CA ASP A 434 -26.09 1.56 -27.50
C ASP A 434 -26.65 1.97 -26.12
N VAL A 435 -25.82 1.86 -25.08
CA VAL A 435 -25.75 2.90 -24.05
C VAL A 435 -24.53 3.78 -24.36
N PRO A 436 -24.65 5.12 -24.41
CA PRO A 436 -23.53 6.01 -24.75
C PRO A 436 -22.53 6.11 -23.59
N ILE A 437 -21.61 5.14 -23.48
CA ILE A 437 -20.49 5.17 -22.55
C ILE A 437 -19.55 6.32 -22.94
N SER A 438 -19.37 7.28 -22.03
CA SER A 438 -18.46 8.42 -22.22
C SER A 438 -17.01 8.03 -21.89
N THR A 439 -16.38 7.17 -22.69
CA THR A 439 -14.99 6.70 -22.49
C THR A 439 -13.91 7.78 -22.62
N THR A 440 -14.28 9.05 -22.78
CA THR A 440 -13.39 10.16 -23.13
C THR A 440 -12.70 10.80 -21.91
N ALA A 441 -11.99 9.99 -21.14
CA ALA A 441 -10.95 10.44 -20.19
C ALA A 441 -9.93 9.34 -19.89
N GLU A 442 -10.40 8.12 -19.66
CA GLU A 442 -9.63 7.06 -18.99
C GLU A 442 -8.63 6.34 -19.91
N ASP A 443 -8.89 6.29 -21.22
CA ASP A 443 -7.96 5.76 -22.23
C ASP A 443 -6.66 6.59 -22.35
N ALA A 444 -6.65 7.84 -21.86
CA ALA A 444 -5.44 8.68 -21.88
C ALA A 444 -4.35 8.16 -20.91
N ASP A 445 -4.76 7.62 -19.75
CA ASP A 445 -3.85 7.11 -18.72
C ASP A 445 -3.10 5.84 -19.17
N TYR A 446 -3.58 5.14 -20.21
CA TYR A 446 -2.88 3.99 -20.79
C TYR A 446 -1.49 4.38 -21.35
N ALA A 447 -1.32 5.64 -21.77
CA ALA A 447 -0.05 6.16 -22.23
C ALA A 447 0.96 6.41 -21.10
N ASP A 448 0.50 6.77 -19.90
CA ASP A 448 1.37 7.04 -18.75
C ASP A 448 1.66 5.77 -17.93
N VAL A 449 0.69 4.87 -17.70
CA VAL A 449 0.95 3.55 -17.08
C VAL A 449 2.03 2.78 -17.86
N MET A 450 1.92 2.72 -19.20
CA MET A 450 2.90 2.05 -20.06
C MET A 450 4.26 2.79 -20.11
N ARG A 451 4.32 4.04 -19.67
CA ARG A 451 5.55 4.83 -19.47
C ARG A 451 6.26 4.41 -18.19
N PHE A 452 5.53 4.29 -17.09
CA PHE A 452 6.08 3.93 -15.77
C PHE A 452 6.53 2.47 -15.70
N LEU A 453 5.78 1.53 -16.30
CA LEU A 453 6.16 0.10 -16.39
C LEU A 453 7.50 -0.16 -17.11
N ASN A 454 8.08 0.83 -17.79
CA ASN A 454 9.41 0.73 -18.42
C ASN A 454 10.59 1.08 -17.49
N LEU A 455 10.36 1.43 -16.22
CA LEU A 455 11.41 1.70 -15.22
C LEU A 455 12.07 0.41 -14.68
N ARG A 456 12.68 -0.38 -15.58
CA ARG A 456 13.26 -1.73 -15.34
C ARG A 456 14.46 -1.83 -14.37
N GLN A 457 14.60 -0.94 -13.38
CA GLN A 457 15.70 -0.98 -12.42
C GLN A 457 15.35 -0.18 -11.15
N SER A 458 15.22 -0.91 -10.04
CA SER A 458 14.81 -0.49 -8.68
C SER A 458 15.23 0.93 -8.28
N TYR A 459 14.25 1.80 -8.04
CA TYR A 459 14.49 3.23 -7.85
C TYR A 459 15.15 3.57 -6.51
N ALA A 460 14.80 2.90 -5.40
CA ALA A 460 15.38 3.13 -4.08
C ALA A 460 16.92 2.98 -4.02
N SER A 461 17.49 2.09 -4.83
CA SER A 461 18.96 1.98 -5.00
C SER A 461 19.64 3.28 -5.49
N ARG A 462 18.86 4.26 -5.98
CA ARG A 462 19.25 5.64 -6.35
C ARG A 462 18.88 6.68 -5.29
N LEU A 463 17.89 6.42 -4.44
CA LEU A 463 17.56 7.23 -3.27
C LEU A 463 18.71 7.22 -2.27
N GLY A 464 19.22 6.02 -1.95
CA GLY A 464 20.25 5.81 -0.93
C GLY A 464 19.69 5.48 0.46
N PHE A 465 18.38 5.29 0.56
CA PHE A 465 17.61 4.75 1.68
C PHE A 465 16.56 3.78 1.10
N ASN A 466 16.02 2.88 1.91
CA ASN A 466 14.96 1.95 1.49
C ASN A 466 13.57 2.55 1.73
N SER A 467 12.61 2.22 0.88
CA SER A 467 11.23 2.75 0.93
C SER A 467 10.23 1.65 1.26
N TYR A 468 9.31 1.89 2.19
CA TYR A 468 8.34 0.91 2.66
C TYR A 468 6.92 1.48 2.69
N PHE A 469 5.93 0.64 2.42
CA PHE A 469 4.51 0.94 2.64
C PHE A 469 3.93 0.01 3.70
N ILE A 470 3.11 0.52 4.62
CA ILE A 470 2.43 -0.26 5.66
C ILE A 470 0.97 0.21 5.76
N GLY A 471 0.01 -0.64 5.39
CA GLY A 471 -1.41 -0.28 5.43
C GLY A 471 -2.30 -1.50 5.62
N CYS A 472 -3.45 -1.30 6.28
CA CYS A 472 -4.46 -2.34 6.46
C CYS A 472 -5.83 -1.85 5.97
N SER A 473 -6.76 -2.75 5.62
CA SER A 473 -8.08 -2.39 5.10
C SER A 473 -7.95 -1.65 3.74
N MET A 474 -8.52 -0.45 3.61
CA MET A 474 -8.26 0.46 2.49
C MET A 474 -6.75 0.72 2.29
N GLY A 475 -5.97 0.81 3.37
CA GLY A 475 -4.51 0.86 3.31
C GLY A 475 -3.88 -0.39 2.71
N GLY A 476 -4.42 -1.57 3.01
CA GLY A 476 -3.96 -2.82 2.39
C GLY A 476 -4.21 -2.83 0.88
N ARG A 477 -5.37 -2.28 0.44
CA ARG A 477 -5.66 -2.06 -0.98
C ARG A 477 -4.69 -1.06 -1.61
N GLN A 478 -4.42 0.07 -0.96
CA GLN A 478 -3.45 1.08 -1.43
C GLN A 478 -2.07 0.45 -1.67
N GLY A 479 -1.55 -0.35 -0.73
CA GLY A 479 -0.26 -1.05 -0.90
C GLY A 479 -0.22 -2.01 -2.10
N LEU A 480 -1.34 -2.70 -2.41
CA LEU A 480 -1.43 -3.56 -3.60
C LEU A 480 -1.62 -2.75 -4.90
N SER A 481 -2.28 -1.59 -4.83
CA SER A 481 -2.37 -0.62 -5.94
C SER A 481 -0.99 -0.09 -6.32
N GLU A 482 -0.20 0.33 -5.33
CA GLU A 482 1.19 0.77 -5.50
C GLU A 482 2.07 -0.36 -6.06
N ALA A 483 1.95 -1.59 -5.55
CA ALA A 483 2.70 -2.74 -6.05
C ALA A 483 2.46 -3.03 -7.55
N ALA A 484 1.28 -2.72 -8.07
CA ALA A 484 0.91 -2.95 -9.46
C ALA A 484 1.19 -1.75 -10.37
N LEU A 485 0.80 -0.54 -9.94
CA LEU A 485 0.81 0.68 -10.76
C LEU A 485 2.11 1.48 -10.61
N TYR A 486 2.66 1.53 -9.40
CA TYR A 486 3.86 2.29 -9.03
C TYR A 486 4.96 1.39 -8.42
N PRO A 487 5.33 0.28 -9.10
CA PRO A 487 6.19 -0.78 -8.54
C PRO A 487 7.58 -0.30 -8.12
N ALA A 488 8.01 0.90 -8.52
CA ALA A 488 9.32 1.45 -8.23
C ALA A 488 9.39 2.25 -6.91
N ASP A 489 8.26 2.57 -6.29
CA ASP A 489 8.16 3.51 -5.16
C ASP A 489 8.55 2.88 -3.82
N TYR A 490 8.50 1.56 -3.72
CA TYR A 490 8.82 0.79 -2.51
C TYR A 490 9.76 -0.39 -2.78
N ASP A 491 10.54 -0.75 -1.77
CA ASP A 491 11.28 -2.02 -1.67
C ASP A 491 10.51 -3.06 -0.86
N GLY A 492 9.65 -2.65 0.08
CA GLY A 492 8.84 -3.55 0.89
C GLY A 492 7.44 -3.02 1.15
N ILE A 493 6.43 -3.90 1.09
CA ILE A 493 5.03 -3.55 1.31
C ILE A 493 4.43 -4.53 2.33
N LEU A 494 3.85 -4.00 3.41
CA LEU A 494 3.09 -4.74 4.42
C LEU A 494 1.59 -4.44 4.24
N ALA A 495 0.87 -5.37 3.63
CA ALA A 495 -0.55 -5.23 3.28
C ALA A 495 -1.43 -6.08 4.22
N GLY A 496 -2.16 -5.43 5.13
CA GLY A 496 -3.12 -6.06 6.04
C GLY A 496 -4.56 -6.07 5.50
N SER A 497 -5.31 -7.16 5.72
CA SER A 497 -6.74 -7.33 5.37
C SER A 497 -7.21 -6.46 4.18
N PRO A 498 -6.60 -6.60 2.99
CA PRO A 498 -6.69 -5.56 1.96
C PRO A 498 -8.08 -5.51 1.32
N ALA A 499 -8.61 -4.30 1.16
CA ALA A 499 -9.90 -4.04 0.52
C ALA A 499 -9.86 -4.14 -1.03
N ILE A 500 -9.22 -5.18 -1.57
CA ILE A 500 -9.27 -5.55 -2.99
C ILE A 500 -10.67 -6.07 -3.37
N SER A 501 -10.91 -6.29 -4.66
CA SER A 501 -12.20 -6.75 -5.18
C SER A 501 -13.34 -5.78 -4.81
N PHE A 502 -13.05 -4.49 -4.68
CA PHE A 502 -13.82 -3.56 -3.84
C PHE A 502 -15.33 -3.47 -4.16
N THR A 503 -15.72 -3.55 -5.44
CA THR A 503 -17.14 -3.68 -5.83
C THR A 503 -17.78 -4.97 -5.28
N ASN A 504 -17.08 -6.10 -5.40
CA ASN A 504 -17.54 -7.42 -4.92
C ASN A 504 -17.55 -7.48 -3.39
N THR A 505 -16.51 -6.98 -2.73
CA THR A 505 -16.40 -6.87 -1.27
C THR A 505 -17.52 -5.99 -0.71
N SER A 506 -17.82 -4.85 -1.34
CA SER A 506 -18.94 -3.98 -0.96
C SER A 506 -20.30 -4.66 -1.21
N ALA A 507 -20.47 -5.35 -2.34
CA ALA A 507 -21.70 -6.08 -2.66
C ALA A 507 -21.94 -7.22 -1.66
N TRP A 508 -20.87 -7.92 -1.25
CA TRP A 508 -20.90 -8.97 -0.24
C TRP A 508 -21.29 -8.44 1.14
N GLN A 509 -20.75 -7.30 1.59
CA GLN A 509 -21.12 -6.69 2.88
C GLN A 509 -22.63 -6.37 2.95
N ILE A 510 -23.23 -5.94 1.83
CA ILE A 510 -24.67 -5.70 1.68
C ILE A 510 -25.44 -7.03 1.68
N TRP A 511 -25.03 -7.99 0.85
CA TRP A 511 -25.65 -9.31 0.72
C TRP A 511 -25.65 -10.08 2.05
N VAL A 512 -24.54 -10.14 2.76
CA VAL A 512 -24.46 -10.90 4.02
C VAL A 512 -25.33 -10.26 5.11
N ASN A 513 -25.34 -8.92 5.21
CA ASN A 513 -26.19 -8.22 6.18
C ASN A 513 -27.69 -8.31 5.86
N SER A 514 -28.07 -8.47 4.59
CA SER A 514 -29.48 -8.62 4.21
C SER A 514 -30.15 -9.83 4.90
N LYS A 515 -29.40 -10.92 5.08
CA LYS A 515 -29.81 -12.20 5.70
C LYS A 515 -30.26 -12.06 7.16
N VAL A 516 -29.86 -10.97 7.82
CA VAL A 516 -30.20 -10.68 9.23
C VAL A 516 -30.78 -9.26 9.39
N SER A 517 -31.44 -8.74 8.34
CA SER A 517 -31.91 -7.34 8.31
C SER A 517 -33.36 -7.12 8.79
N ASP A 518 -34.28 -8.06 8.58
CA ASP A 518 -35.69 -7.95 9.05
C ASP A 518 -36.00 -8.95 10.18
N PRO A 519 -36.24 -8.49 11.43
CA PRO A 519 -36.69 -9.32 12.55
C PRO A 519 -38.04 -10.05 12.36
N LYS A 520 -38.75 -9.82 11.25
CA LYS A 520 -39.98 -10.56 10.89
C LYS A 520 -39.73 -11.79 10.02
N ASP A 521 -38.54 -11.94 9.45
CA ASP A 521 -38.21 -13.12 8.64
C ASP A 521 -38.16 -14.37 9.54
N PRO A 522 -38.85 -15.49 9.20
CA PRO A 522 -38.75 -16.74 9.96
C PRO A 522 -37.31 -17.27 10.11
N GLY A 523 -36.43 -16.92 9.18
CA GLY A 523 -35.00 -17.21 9.19
C GLY A 523 -34.12 -16.18 9.90
N PHE A 524 -34.68 -15.12 10.48
CA PHE A 524 -33.90 -14.08 11.18
C PHE A 524 -33.07 -14.64 12.34
N ILE A 525 -31.76 -14.45 12.29
CA ILE A 525 -30.84 -14.75 13.39
C ILE A 525 -30.61 -13.46 14.20
N SER A 526 -31.10 -13.44 15.44
CA SER A 526 -30.75 -12.37 16.38
C SER A 526 -29.28 -12.45 16.77
N THR A 527 -28.61 -11.30 16.90
CA THR A 527 -27.24 -11.14 17.44
C THR A 527 -27.03 -11.84 18.78
N ASN A 528 -28.07 -11.92 19.62
CA ASN A 528 -28.05 -12.66 20.89
C ASN A 528 -27.78 -14.18 20.73
N SER A 529 -27.89 -14.71 19.51
CA SER A 529 -27.66 -16.13 19.20
C SER A 529 -26.22 -16.42 18.77
N TYR A 530 -25.40 -15.39 18.48
CA TYR A 530 -24.05 -15.57 17.94
C TYR A 530 -23.12 -16.27 18.91
N GLU A 531 -23.31 -16.11 20.22
CA GLU A 531 -22.54 -16.85 21.24
C GLU A 531 -22.82 -18.37 21.15
N LEU A 532 -24.07 -18.78 20.89
CA LEU A 532 -24.40 -20.20 20.69
C LEU A 532 -23.77 -20.74 19.40
N ILE A 533 -23.78 -19.96 18.32
CA ILE A 533 -23.13 -20.33 17.04
C ILE A 533 -21.63 -20.50 17.28
N ARG A 534 -20.96 -19.49 17.85
CA ARG A 534 -19.53 -19.52 18.23
C ARG A 534 -19.19 -20.76 19.05
N ASN A 535 -19.92 -20.98 20.15
CA ASN A 535 -19.67 -22.11 21.03
C ASN A 535 -19.90 -23.47 20.34
N SER A 536 -20.73 -23.53 19.29
CA SER A 536 -20.97 -24.73 18.50
C SER A 536 -19.89 -24.96 17.44
N VAL A 537 -19.41 -23.90 16.79
CA VAL A 537 -18.26 -23.92 15.89
C VAL A 537 -16.99 -24.33 16.63
N LEU A 538 -16.71 -23.74 17.80
CA LEU A 538 -15.54 -24.10 18.62
C LEU A 538 -15.58 -25.58 19.05
N ARG A 539 -16.74 -26.12 19.45
CA ARG A 539 -16.88 -27.55 19.76
C ARG A 539 -16.60 -28.48 18.57
N ALA A 540 -16.76 -28.00 17.33
CA ALA A 540 -16.45 -28.77 16.13
C ALA A 540 -15.00 -28.57 15.65
N CYS A 541 -14.42 -27.38 15.84
CA CYS A 541 -13.27 -26.94 15.06
C CYS A 541 -12.09 -26.32 15.83
N ASP A 542 -12.20 -26.05 17.13
CA ASP A 542 -11.09 -25.50 17.94
C ASP A 542 -9.91 -26.49 17.97
N GLY A 543 -10.18 -27.74 18.34
CA GLY A 543 -9.20 -28.83 18.50
C GLY A 543 -8.46 -29.30 17.25
N LEU A 544 -8.75 -28.74 16.06
CA LEU A 544 -8.22 -29.24 14.78
C LEU A 544 -6.74 -28.94 14.55
N ASP A 545 -6.12 -28.03 15.33
CA ASP A 545 -4.67 -27.80 15.29
C ASP A 545 -3.87 -28.49 16.41
N GLY A 546 -4.57 -29.27 17.25
CA GLY A 546 -4.04 -29.95 18.44
C GLY A 546 -4.13 -29.13 19.74
N VAL A 547 -4.68 -27.92 19.72
CA VAL A 547 -4.91 -27.06 20.89
C VAL A 547 -6.40 -26.85 21.12
N LEU A 548 -6.82 -26.68 22.37
CA LEU A 548 -8.14 -26.11 22.71
C LEU A 548 -7.91 -24.74 23.36
N ASP A 549 -7.93 -23.68 22.57
CA ASP A 549 -7.71 -22.31 23.04
C ASP A 549 -8.74 -21.26 22.57
N GLY A 550 -9.86 -21.71 21.99
CA GLY A 550 -10.97 -20.85 21.53
C GLY A 550 -10.73 -20.20 20.17
N VAL A 551 -9.81 -20.75 19.37
CA VAL A 551 -9.25 -20.13 18.17
C VAL A 551 -9.13 -21.16 17.05
N VAL A 552 -10.08 -21.13 16.11
CA VAL A 552 -10.03 -21.97 14.90
C VAL A 552 -8.85 -21.55 14.02
N THR A 553 -7.76 -22.30 14.08
CA THR A 553 -6.60 -22.15 13.19
C THR A 553 -6.85 -22.79 11.83
N ASN A 554 -7.29 -24.05 11.82
CA ASN A 554 -7.54 -24.81 10.59
C ASN A 554 -8.99 -24.64 10.12
N THR A 555 -9.31 -23.44 9.62
CA THR A 555 -10.64 -23.11 9.08
C THR A 555 -11.01 -23.94 7.85
N SER A 556 -10.04 -24.52 7.13
CA SER A 556 -10.27 -25.36 5.95
C SER A 556 -10.61 -26.81 6.28
N ALA A 557 -10.18 -27.34 7.43
CA ALA A 557 -10.63 -28.64 7.94
C ALA A 557 -11.91 -28.54 8.81
N CYS A 558 -12.46 -27.34 9.02
CA CYS A 558 -13.61 -27.14 9.89
C CYS A 558 -14.93 -27.62 9.24
N THR A 559 -15.25 -28.90 9.39
CA THR A 559 -16.52 -29.50 8.96
C THR A 559 -17.66 -29.21 9.96
N PHE A 560 -17.92 -27.93 10.24
CA PHE A 560 -19.03 -27.53 11.11
C PHE A 560 -20.38 -27.78 10.43
N ASP A 561 -21.11 -28.79 10.92
CA ASP A 561 -22.47 -29.08 10.46
C ASP A 561 -23.47 -28.03 10.99
N VAL A 562 -23.87 -27.12 10.10
CA VAL A 562 -24.88 -26.09 10.38
C VAL A 562 -26.25 -26.71 10.72
N PHE A 563 -26.56 -27.90 10.20
CA PHE A 563 -27.81 -28.61 10.44
C PHE A 563 -27.75 -29.59 11.62
N ALA A 564 -26.67 -29.53 12.42
CA ALA A 564 -26.46 -30.41 13.57
C ALA A 564 -27.67 -30.45 14.51
N PRO A 565 -28.14 -31.63 14.96
CA PRO A 565 -29.32 -31.73 15.82
C PRO A 565 -29.22 -31.00 17.17
N SER A 566 -28.02 -30.66 17.63
CA SER A 566 -27.78 -29.83 18.81
C SER A 566 -28.06 -28.32 18.61
N LEU A 567 -28.32 -27.89 17.37
CA LEU A 567 -28.73 -26.53 17.03
C LEU A 567 -30.25 -26.43 16.81
N LEU A 568 -30.87 -27.47 16.25
CA LEU A 568 -32.30 -27.52 15.92
C LEU A 568 -33.19 -27.54 17.17
N CYS A 569 -34.20 -26.67 17.23
CA CYS A 569 -35.18 -26.69 18.33
C CYS A 569 -35.94 -28.03 18.41
N GLY A 570 -35.85 -28.68 19.57
CA GLY A 570 -36.39 -30.03 19.79
C GLY A 570 -35.48 -31.17 19.35
N GLY A 571 -34.30 -30.87 18.76
CA GLY A 571 -33.29 -31.86 18.40
C GLY A 571 -32.49 -32.40 19.61
N PRO A 572 -31.95 -33.62 19.53
CA PRO A 572 -31.11 -34.19 20.59
C PRO A 572 -29.91 -33.30 20.95
N GLY A 573 -29.82 -32.93 22.22
CA GLY A 573 -28.75 -32.07 22.75
C GLY A 573 -28.94 -30.57 22.53
N ALA A 574 -30.02 -30.13 21.90
CA ALA A 574 -30.30 -28.71 21.72
C ALA A 574 -30.72 -28.01 23.02
N PRO A 575 -30.35 -26.74 23.23
CA PRO A 575 -30.73 -25.99 24.42
C PRO A 575 -32.22 -25.61 24.39
N ALA A 576 -32.87 -25.64 25.55
CA ALA A 576 -34.31 -25.32 25.68
C ALA A 576 -34.69 -23.86 25.37
N LYS A 577 -33.69 -22.99 25.16
CA LYS A 577 -33.80 -21.62 24.65
C LYS A 577 -32.57 -21.32 23.78
N GLY A 578 -32.73 -20.48 22.76
CA GLY A 578 -31.63 -20.09 21.86
C GLY A 578 -31.35 -21.07 20.71
N CYS A 579 -32.00 -22.23 20.68
CA CYS A 579 -32.02 -23.13 19.53
C CYS A 579 -32.61 -22.45 18.28
N PHE A 580 -32.33 -23.03 17.11
CA PHE A 580 -32.72 -22.51 15.79
C PHE A 580 -33.85 -23.32 15.16
N ASN A 581 -34.66 -22.67 14.33
CA ASN A 581 -35.55 -23.34 13.38
C ASN A 581 -34.86 -23.56 12.02
N LEU A 582 -35.43 -24.40 11.15
CA LEU A 582 -34.82 -24.77 9.86
C LEU A 582 -34.53 -23.57 8.93
N ALA A 583 -35.37 -22.52 8.94
CA ALA A 583 -35.10 -21.32 8.15
C ALA A 583 -33.90 -20.53 8.73
N GLN A 584 -33.74 -20.46 10.05
CA GLN A 584 -32.57 -19.84 10.68
C GLN A 584 -31.28 -20.65 10.42
N MET A 585 -31.38 -21.97 10.32
CA MET A 585 -30.25 -22.83 9.95
C MET A 585 -29.86 -22.62 8.48
N ALA A 586 -30.82 -22.46 7.56
CA ALA A 586 -30.56 -22.07 6.17
C ALA A 586 -29.96 -20.64 6.07
N THR A 587 -30.40 -19.70 6.91
CA THR A 587 -29.75 -18.37 7.03
C THR A 587 -28.30 -18.49 7.46
N LEU A 588 -27.99 -19.38 8.42
CA LEU A 588 -26.64 -19.62 8.92
C LEU A 588 -25.73 -20.29 7.88
N GLU A 589 -26.24 -21.28 7.15
CA GLU A 589 -25.58 -21.88 5.99
C GLU A 589 -25.28 -20.79 4.95
N GLY A 590 -26.26 -19.93 4.69
CA GLY A 590 -26.13 -18.77 3.81
C GLY A 590 -25.14 -17.70 4.26
N ILE A 591 -24.68 -17.68 5.52
CA ILE A 591 -23.67 -16.73 6.04
C ILE A 591 -22.24 -17.26 5.80
N TYR A 592 -22.03 -18.57 5.93
CA TYR A 592 -20.76 -19.23 5.60
C TYR A 592 -20.61 -19.53 4.10
N SER A 593 -21.72 -19.57 3.35
CA SER A 593 -21.73 -19.77 1.90
C SER A 593 -21.13 -18.61 1.11
N ASN A 594 -20.56 -18.93 -0.05
CA ASN A 594 -20.10 -17.94 -1.03
C ASN A 594 -21.27 -17.14 -1.61
N TYR A 595 -21.00 -15.90 -2.04
CA TYR A 595 -21.93 -15.10 -2.83
C TYR A 595 -21.62 -15.27 -4.32
N THR A 596 -22.55 -15.88 -5.06
CA THR A 596 -22.54 -15.99 -6.53
C THR A 596 -23.61 -15.10 -7.16
N VAL A 597 -23.41 -14.71 -8.42
CA VAL A 597 -24.38 -13.92 -9.22
C VAL A 597 -24.55 -14.47 -10.63
N GLY A 598 -25.75 -14.27 -11.18
CA GLY A 598 -26.11 -14.67 -12.55
C GLY A 598 -26.19 -16.19 -12.80
N LEU A 599 -26.56 -16.57 -14.02
CA LEU A 599 -26.88 -17.96 -14.41
C LEU A 599 -25.67 -18.93 -14.45
N ASN A 600 -24.45 -18.41 -14.29
CA ASN A 600 -23.21 -19.19 -14.32
C ASN A 600 -22.56 -19.29 -12.92
N ASP A 601 -23.29 -18.95 -11.86
CA ASP A 601 -22.79 -18.92 -10.47
C ASP A 601 -21.45 -18.16 -10.32
N THR A 602 -21.38 -16.96 -10.90
CA THR A 602 -20.15 -16.17 -10.94
C THR A 602 -19.80 -15.70 -9.53
N LEU A 603 -18.67 -16.17 -8.98
CA LEU A 603 -18.22 -15.86 -7.63
C LEU A 603 -17.91 -14.37 -7.46
N VAL A 604 -18.75 -13.67 -6.69
CA VAL A 604 -18.50 -12.31 -6.21
C VAL A 604 -17.42 -12.37 -5.14
N HIS A 605 -17.75 -12.98 -3.99
CA HIS A 605 -16.88 -13.03 -2.82
C HIS A 605 -17.15 -14.30 -2.01
N THR A 606 -16.16 -14.76 -1.22
CA THR A 606 -16.35 -15.89 -0.30
C THR A 606 -17.25 -15.53 0.89
N GLY A 607 -17.85 -16.54 1.51
CA GLY A 607 -18.55 -16.39 2.79
C GLY A 607 -17.63 -16.01 3.95
N LEU A 608 -18.23 -15.84 5.14
CA LEU A 608 -17.46 -15.79 6.40
C LEU A 608 -16.87 -17.17 6.71
N LEU A 609 -15.78 -17.21 7.49
CA LEU A 609 -15.18 -18.46 7.93
C LEU A 609 -15.64 -18.86 9.34
N PRO A 610 -15.85 -20.15 9.63
CA PRO A 610 -16.05 -20.63 10.98
C PRO A 610 -14.91 -20.22 11.91
N GLY A 611 -15.24 -19.68 13.09
CA GLY A 611 -14.33 -19.08 14.05
C GLY A 611 -14.38 -17.54 14.06
N SER A 612 -15.02 -16.93 13.06
CA SER A 612 -15.18 -15.47 12.95
C SER A 612 -16.29 -14.88 13.82
N GLU A 613 -17.09 -15.71 14.49
CA GLU A 613 -18.34 -15.31 15.15
C GLU A 613 -18.14 -14.30 16.29
N ILE A 614 -16.97 -14.33 16.94
CA ILE A 614 -16.58 -13.33 17.97
C ILE A 614 -16.58 -11.91 17.40
N SER A 615 -16.18 -11.78 16.14
CA SER A 615 -16.02 -10.52 15.43
C SER A 615 -17.34 -10.02 14.83
N TRP A 616 -18.37 -10.86 14.70
CA TRP A 616 -19.62 -10.51 14.01
C TRP A 616 -20.37 -9.32 14.64
N LEU A 617 -20.18 -9.06 15.94
CA LEU A 617 -20.74 -7.90 16.65
C LEU A 617 -19.84 -6.65 16.62
N SER A 618 -18.64 -6.75 16.02
CA SER A 618 -17.72 -5.62 15.86
C SER A 618 -18.18 -4.66 14.77
N THR A 619 -17.57 -3.46 14.72
CA THR A 619 -17.88 -2.45 13.71
C THR A 619 -17.84 -3.02 12.29
N GLY A 620 -18.92 -2.79 11.54
CA GLY A 620 -19.08 -3.25 10.17
C GLY A 620 -19.33 -4.75 9.98
N GLY A 621 -19.49 -5.51 11.07
CA GLY A 621 -19.84 -6.93 11.02
C GLY A 621 -21.31 -7.20 10.66
N LEU A 622 -21.80 -8.34 11.15
CA LEU A 622 -23.09 -8.90 10.79
C LEU A 622 -24.16 -8.41 11.77
N THR A 623 -24.79 -7.28 11.48
CA THR A 623 -25.74 -6.61 12.42
C THR A 623 -27.07 -6.22 11.77
N GLY A 624 -27.36 -6.73 10.57
CA GLY A 624 -28.52 -6.34 9.76
C GLY A 624 -28.34 -5.00 9.06
N LYS A 625 -27.14 -4.41 9.14
CA LYS A 625 -26.78 -3.09 8.62
C LYS A 625 -25.35 -3.15 8.07
N PRO A 626 -25.14 -3.05 6.74
CA PRO A 626 -23.80 -3.03 6.18
C PRO A 626 -23.02 -1.81 6.67
N PHE A 627 -21.69 -1.94 6.69
CA PHE A 627 -20.78 -0.82 7.00
C PHE A 627 -20.98 0.31 5.97
N GLY A 628 -21.09 1.56 6.44
CA GLY A 628 -21.62 2.69 5.64
C GLY A 628 -20.92 2.97 4.30
N VAL A 629 -19.65 2.59 4.19
CA VAL A 629 -18.85 2.64 2.95
C VAL A 629 -19.50 1.84 1.82
N ALA A 630 -19.89 0.58 2.06
CA ALA A 630 -20.40 -0.31 1.01
C ALA A 630 -21.69 0.19 0.31
N PRO A 631 -22.77 0.60 1.01
CA PRO A 631 -23.96 1.14 0.35
C PRO A 631 -23.69 2.50 -0.30
N GLN A 632 -22.88 3.37 0.31
CA GLN A 632 -22.60 4.68 -0.28
C GLN A 632 -21.67 4.62 -1.49
N PHE A 633 -20.75 3.65 -1.56
CA PHE A 633 -19.97 3.36 -2.78
C PHE A 633 -20.92 3.04 -3.96
N PHE A 634 -21.89 2.15 -3.75
CA PHE A 634 -22.90 1.87 -4.76
C PHE A 634 -23.78 3.08 -5.07
N GLN A 635 -24.16 3.89 -4.08
CA GLN A 635 -24.94 5.10 -4.29
C GLN A 635 -24.20 6.15 -5.12
N TYR A 636 -23.01 6.59 -4.69
CA TYR A 636 -22.30 7.74 -5.23
C TYR A 636 -21.32 7.41 -6.36
N GLN A 637 -20.63 6.27 -6.31
CA GLN A 637 -19.63 5.90 -7.31
C GLN A 637 -20.22 5.06 -8.46
N ILE A 638 -21.15 4.13 -8.16
CA ILE A 638 -21.72 3.23 -9.19
C ILE A 638 -23.02 3.78 -9.79
N LEU A 639 -24.00 4.13 -8.97
CA LEU A 639 -25.33 4.57 -9.42
C LEU A 639 -25.45 6.10 -9.60
N ASN A 640 -24.41 6.84 -9.19
CA ASN A 640 -24.32 8.31 -9.28
C ASN A 640 -25.56 9.05 -8.72
N GLN A 641 -26.16 8.53 -7.65
CA GLN A 641 -27.33 9.09 -6.95
C GLN A 641 -26.91 10.16 -5.94
N THR A 642 -26.30 11.24 -6.42
CA THR A 642 -25.77 12.35 -5.59
C THR A 642 -26.84 13.11 -4.83
N ASP A 643 -28.00 13.31 -5.46
CA ASP A 643 -29.09 14.14 -4.95
C ASP A 643 -30.01 13.38 -3.98
N VAL A 644 -29.70 12.11 -3.70
CA VAL A 644 -30.43 11.25 -2.77
C VAL A 644 -29.75 11.32 -1.40
N ALA A 645 -30.50 11.64 -0.35
CA ALA A 645 -29.97 11.56 1.02
C ALA A 645 -29.64 10.09 1.37
N PRO A 646 -28.50 9.76 2.00
CA PRO A 646 -28.12 8.37 2.29
C PRO A 646 -29.17 7.54 3.03
N ALA A 647 -29.96 8.16 3.91
CA ALA A 647 -31.07 7.50 4.62
C ALA A 647 -32.24 7.05 3.73
N MET A 648 -32.32 7.55 2.49
CA MET A 648 -33.30 7.16 1.47
C MET A 648 -32.76 6.08 0.52
N PHE A 649 -31.43 5.86 0.48
CA PHE A 649 -30.83 4.81 -0.33
C PHE A 649 -30.98 3.45 0.36
N ASN A 650 -31.93 2.62 -0.09
CA ASN A 650 -31.99 1.23 0.35
C ASN A 650 -31.04 0.38 -0.51
N PRO A 651 -29.93 -0.16 0.04
CA PRO A 651 -28.99 -0.98 -0.72
C PRO A 651 -29.57 -2.35 -1.06
N PHE A 652 -30.36 -2.95 -0.15
CA PHE A 652 -30.89 -4.31 -0.28
C PHE A 652 -31.88 -4.47 -1.45
N THR A 653 -32.42 -3.36 -1.97
CA THR A 653 -33.35 -3.36 -3.11
C THR A 653 -32.78 -2.71 -4.37
N GLN A 654 -31.60 -2.09 -4.31
CA GLN A 654 -30.99 -1.37 -5.46
C GLN A 654 -29.68 -1.99 -5.94
N VAL A 655 -28.92 -2.64 -5.06
CA VAL A 655 -27.69 -3.37 -5.43
C VAL A 655 -28.07 -4.79 -5.85
N SER A 656 -28.40 -4.94 -7.14
CA SER A 656 -28.69 -6.22 -7.79
C SER A 656 -27.47 -6.77 -8.53
N ASP A 657 -27.48 -8.07 -8.90
CA ASP A 657 -26.46 -8.74 -9.73
C ASP A 657 -26.00 -7.91 -10.94
N ALA A 658 -26.93 -7.22 -11.61
CA ALA A 658 -26.64 -6.36 -12.76
C ALA A 658 -25.87 -5.09 -12.37
N VAL A 659 -26.16 -4.51 -11.20
CA VAL A 659 -25.45 -3.35 -10.63
C VAL A 659 -24.06 -3.75 -10.11
N VAL A 660 -23.93 -4.94 -9.51
CA VAL A 660 -22.62 -5.52 -9.15
C VAL A 660 -21.77 -5.77 -10.41
N SER A 661 -22.37 -6.36 -11.45
CA SER A 661 -21.72 -6.61 -12.74
C SER A 661 -21.29 -5.31 -13.44
N PHE A 662 -22.13 -4.27 -13.39
CA PHE A 662 -21.82 -2.94 -13.92
C PHE A 662 -20.70 -2.26 -13.12
N GLY A 663 -20.71 -2.32 -11.79
CA GLY A 663 -19.65 -1.73 -10.97
C GLY A 663 -18.27 -2.37 -11.16
N ASN A 664 -18.22 -3.67 -11.49
CA ASN A 664 -16.98 -4.35 -11.88
C ASN A 664 -16.47 -3.89 -13.26
N GLN A 665 -17.36 -3.46 -14.16
CA GLN A 665 -17.00 -2.91 -15.47
C GLN A 665 -16.61 -1.43 -15.41
N LEU A 666 -17.21 -0.68 -14.48
CA LEU A 666 -16.94 0.73 -14.26
C LEU A 666 -15.62 0.97 -13.50
N ASP A 667 -15.31 0.12 -12.51
CA ASP A 667 -14.12 0.18 -11.65
C ASP A 667 -13.70 1.63 -11.26
N PRO A 668 -14.60 2.39 -10.60
CA PRO A 668 -14.40 3.83 -10.38
C PRO A 668 -13.11 4.08 -9.59
N GLY A 669 -12.24 4.93 -10.12
CA GLY A 669 -10.93 5.20 -9.53
C GLY A 669 -9.96 4.00 -9.52
N ARG A 670 -10.26 2.90 -10.21
CA ARG A 670 -9.53 1.61 -10.15
C ARG A 670 -9.57 0.94 -8.75
N THR A 671 -10.66 1.18 -8.02
CA THR A 671 -10.84 0.70 -6.64
C THR A 671 -10.93 -0.83 -6.53
N ASN A 672 -11.25 -1.59 -7.59
CA ASN A 672 -11.22 -3.05 -7.53
C ASN A 672 -9.80 -3.59 -7.28
N THR A 673 -8.76 -2.93 -7.80
CA THR A 673 -7.34 -3.20 -7.49
C THR A 673 -6.91 -4.68 -7.71
N TRP A 674 -7.57 -5.40 -8.63
CA TRP A 674 -7.32 -6.83 -8.90
C TRP A 674 -6.24 -7.02 -9.98
N TYR A 675 -4.97 -6.82 -9.61
CA TYR A 675 -3.83 -6.87 -10.53
C TYR A 675 -2.99 -8.13 -10.34
N GLU A 676 -2.99 -9.03 -11.32
CA GLU A 676 -2.37 -10.35 -11.21
C GLU A 676 -0.86 -10.36 -11.55
N ASP A 677 -0.39 -9.66 -12.60
CA ASP A 677 1.05 -9.57 -12.91
C ASP A 677 1.79 -8.55 -12.04
N LEU A 678 2.07 -8.92 -10.78
CA LEU A 678 2.97 -8.16 -9.90
C LEU A 678 4.47 -8.34 -10.24
N SER A 679 4.84 -8.96 -11.37
CA SER A 679 6.25 -9.12 -11.77
C SER A 679 7.08 -7.83 -11.79
N PRO A 680 6.55 -6.63 -12.11
CA PRO A 680 7.32 -5.40 -12.03
C PRO A 680 7.90 -5.15 -10.63
N PHE A 681 7.05 -5.14 -9.59
CA PHE A 681 7.45 -4.96 -8.20
C PHE A 681 8.25 -6.15 -7.67
N LEU A 682 7.73 -7.37 -7.82
CA LEU A 682 8.37 -8.60 -7.30
C LEU A 682 9.73 -8.91 -7.94
N SER A 683 10.11 -8.21 -9.02
CA SER A 683 11.47 -8.28 -9.58
C SER A 683 12.55 -7.62 -8.69
N HIS A 684 12.16 -6.79 -7.71
CA HIS A 684 13.10 -6.15 -6.77
C HIS A 684 12.59 -5.96 -5.34
N GLY A 685 11.27 -5.82 -5.13
CA GLY A 685 10.65 -5.59 -3.83
C GLY A 685 10.09 -6.85 -3.17
N LYS A 686 9.54 -6.69 -1.96
CA LYS A 686 8.96 -7.74 -1.11
C LYS A 686 7.54 -7.39 -0.69
N LEU A 687 6.61 -8.33 -0.83
CA LEU A 687 5.22 -8.19 -0.38
C LEU A 687 4.95 -9.16 0.78
N LEU A 688 4.69 -8.60 1.96
CA LEU A 688 4.23 -9.32 3.15
C LEU A 688 2.75 -9.00 3.33
N HIS A 689 1.89 -9.98 3.12
CA HIS A 689 0.44 -9.83 3.17
C HIS A 689 -0.09 -10.58 4.40
N THR A 690 -0.95 -9.96 5.21
CA THR A 690 -1.49 -10.53 6.44
C THR A 690 -3.01 -10.40 6.49
N HIS A 691 -3.77 -11.46 6.78
CA HIS A 691 -5.24 -11.39 6.85
C HIS A 691 -5.79 -12.12 8.08
N GLY A 692 -6.74 -11.53 8.79
CA GLY A 692 -7.42 -12.18 9.90
C GLY A 692 -8.33 -13.33 9.46
N LEU A 693 -8.22 -14.49 10.10
CA LEU A 693 -9.16 -15.61 9.86
C LEU A 693 -10.54 -15.38 10.51
N ALA A 694 -10.63 -14.44 11.45
CA ALA A 694 -11.88 -13.99 12.07
C ALA A 694 -12.31 -12.59 11.57
N ASP A 695 -11.83 -12.14 10.41
CA ASP A 695 -12.19 -10.83 9.84
C ASP A 695 -13.68 -10.79 9.45
N GLN A 696 -14.45 -9.94 10.13
CA GLN A 696 -15.90 -9.80 9.93
C GLN A 696 -16.28 -8.87 8.78
N LEU A 697 -15.35 -8.02 8.34
CA LEU A 697 -15.63 -6.89 7.45
C LEU A 697 -15.14 -7.18 6.02
N ILE A 698 -14.01 -7.87 5.91
CA ILE A 698 -13.43 -8.33 4.65
C ILE A 698 -12.99 -9.79 4.88
N PRO A 699 -13.78 -10.80 4.48
CA PRO A 699 -13.38 -12.19 4.69
C PRO A 699 -12.09 -12.53 3.91
N PRO A 700 -11.18 -13.34 4.47
CA PRO A 700 -9.83 -13.57 3.92
C PRO A 700 -9.79 -14.36 2.60
N GLY A 701 -10.91 -14.89 2.12
CA GLY A 701 -10.96 -15.74 0.93
C GLY A 701 -10.48 -15.04 -0.35
N ASP A 702 -10.84 -13.77 -0.55
CA ASP A 702 -10.36 -12.99 -1.71
C ASP A 702 -8.85 -12.72 -1.65
N SER A 703 -8.26 -12.71 -0.46
CA SER A 703 -6.79 -12.62 -0.31
C SER A 703 -6.06 -13.93 -0.63
N VAL A 704 -6.68 -15.08 -0.36
CA VAL A 704 -6.18 -16.39 -0.83
C VAL A 704 -6.33 -16.50 -2.35
N ARG A 705 -7.51 -16.16 -2.90
CA ARG A 705 -7.76 -16.09 -4.36
C ARG A 705 -6.74 -15.19 -5.06
N TYR A 706 -6.47 -14.01 -4.49
CA TYR A 706 -5.51 -13.06 -5.05
C TYR A 706 -4.06 -13.58 -4.99
N TYR A 707 -3.65 -14.22 -3.89
CA TYR A 707 -2.33 -14.87 -3.81
C TYR A 707 -2.17 -15.96 -4.89
N GLN A 708 -3.20 -16.80 -5.08
CA GLN A 708 -3.23 -17.83 -6.11
C GLN A 708 -3.18 -17.25 -7.53
N ALA A 709 -3.95 -16.19 -7.81
CA ALA A 709 -3.97 -15.50 -9.10
C ALA A 709 -2.60 -14.88 -9.44
N VAL A 710 -1.98 -14.15 -8.51
CA VAL A 710 -0.62 -13.62 -8.68
C VAL A 710 0.41 -14.75 -8.86
N SER A 711 0.28 -15.86 -8.11
CA SER A 711 1.15 -17.03 -8.30
C SER A 711 1.01 -17.64 -9.69
N LYS A 712 -0.22 -17.70 -10.23
CA LYS A 712 -0.47 -18.18 -11.59
C LYS A 712 0.09 -17.25 -12.66
N ALA A 713 -0.10 -15.94 -12.53
CA ALA A 713 0.38 -14.96 -13.49
C ALA A 713 1.91 -14.79 -13.50
N VAL A 714 2.55 -14.76 -12.32
CA VAL A 714 3.98 -14.43 -12.16
C VAL A 714 4.90 -15.66 -12.28
N VAL A 715 4.44 -16.83 -11.82
CA VAL A 715 5.27 -18.07 -11.73
C VAL A 715 4.52 -19.36 -12.11
N ASP A 716 3.40 -19.28 -12.82
CA ASP A 716 2.61 -20.43 -13.31
C ASP A 716 2.01 -21.33 -12.20
N GLY A 717 1.95 -20.84 -10.95
CA GLY A 717 1.46 -21.57 -9.77
C GLY A 717 2.56 -22.16 -8.87
N ASP A 718 3.83 -21.90 -9.18
CA ASP A 718 4.98 -22.30 -8.34
C ASP A 718 5.04 -21.45 -7.06
N HIS A 719 4.28 -21.84 -6.03
CA HIS A 719 4.19 -21.12 -4.76
C HIS A 719 5.55 -20.96 -4.06
N ASP A 720 6.44 -21.96 -4.15
CA ASP A 720 7.80 -21.88 -3.59
C ASP A 720 8.64 -20.80 -4.29
N ALA A 721 8.54 -20.69 -5.63
CA ALA A 721 9.18 -19.60 -6.37
C ALA A 721 8.54 -18.24 -6.07
N LEU A 722 7.22 -18.16 -5.84
CA LEU A 722 6.57 -16.90 -5.43
C LEU A 722 7.00 -16.45 -4.04
N ALA A 723 7.14 -17.40 -3.11
CA ALA A 723 7.48 -17.15 -1.71
C ALA A 723 8.78 -16.35 -1.54
N GLU A 724 9.73 -16.46 -2.48
CA GLU A 724 10.96 -15.65 -2.52
C GLU A 724 10.70 -14.14 -2.42
N ALA A 725 9.54 -13.64 -2.87
CA ALA A 725 9.19 -12.21 -2.85
C ALA A 725 7.75 -11.87 -2.41
N TYR A 726 6.82 -12.81 -2.37
CA TYR A 726 5.45 -12.58 -1.90
C TYR A 726 4.99 -13.71 -0.97
N ARG A 727 4.70 -13.36 0.30
CA ARG A 727 4.19 -14.27 1.34
C ARG A 727 2.88 -13.75 1.91
N LEU A 728 1.88 -14.63 2.00
CA LEU A 728 0.61 -14.42 2.68
C LEU A 728 0.64 -15.13 4.04
N PHE A 729 0.23 -14.45 5.10
CA PHE A 729 0.05 -15.01 6.44
C PHE A 729 -1.41 -14.87 6.85
N LEU A 730 -2.10 -15.99 7.03
CA LEU A 730 -3.43 -16.02 7.61
C LEU A 730 -3.30 -16.10 9.14
N VAL A 731 -4.06 -15.28 9.87
CA VAL A 731 -3.89 -15.06 11.31
C VAL A 731 -5.09 -15.65 12.07
N PRO A 732 -4.94 -16.82 12.74
CA PRO A 732 -6.01 -17.45 13.52
C PRO A 732 -6.63 -16.51 14.53
N GLY A 733 -7.97 -16.44 14.55
CA GLY A 733 -8.75 -15.68 15.52
C GLY A 733 -8.53 -14.15 15.52
N MET A 734 -7.77 -13.58 14.58
CA MET A 734 -7.66 -12.12 14.42
C MET A 734 -8.87 -11.60 13.64
N ALA A 735 -9.50 -10.53 14.16
CA ALA A 735 -10.57 -9.80 13.49
C ALA A 735 -10.02 -8.82 12.44
N HIS A 736 -10.81 -7.83 12.00
CA HIS A 736 -10.36 -6.89 10.98
C HIS A 736 -9.09 -6.11 11.40
N CYS A 737 -7.96 -6.38 10.74
CA CYS A 737 -6.59 -5.89 11.03
C CYS A 737 -5.97 -6.28 12.39
N ARG A 738 -6.80 -6.51 13.41
CA ARG A 738 -6.45 -6.52 14.84
C ARG A 738 -7.66 -7.02 15.65
N LEU A 739 -7.53 -7.13 16.98
CA LEU A 739 -8.58 -7.66 17.88
C LEU A 739 -8.99 -9.10 17.52
N GLY A 740 -10.09 -9.59 18.12
CA GLY A 740 -10.49 -11.01 18.09
C GLY A 740 -9.75 -11.86 19.14
N ASP A 741 -10.18 -13.09 19.37
CA ASP A 741 -9.65 -13.95 20.45
C ASP A 741 -8.25 -14.55 20.17
N GLY A 742 -7.79 -14.46 18.92
CA GLY A 742 -6.54 -15.06 18.48
C GLY A 742 -5.26 -14.34 18.92
N PRO A 743 -4.08 -14.95 18.64
CA PRO A 743 -2.77 -14.36 18.90
C PRO A 743 -2.42 -13.30 17.84
N TRP A 744 -3.21 -12.22 17.80
CA TRP A 744 -3.16 -11.19 16.76
C TRP A 744 -2.03 -10.16 16.90
N ASN A 745 -1.27 -10.14 18.01
CA ASN A 745 -0.25 -9.13 18.25
C ASN A 745 1.10 -9.56 17.66
N PHE A 746 1.48 -9.00 16.51
CA PHE A 746 2.71 -9.39 15.79
C PHE A 746 3.37 -8.23 15.02
N GLY A 747 3.10 -6.96 15.37
CA GLY A 747 3.66 -5.80 14.65
C GLY A 747 3.13 -5.63 13.22
N GLY A 748 1.92 -6.13 12.96
CA GLY A 748 1.23 -6.03 11.67
C GLY A 748 0.73 -4.61 11.32
N ALA A 749 0.28 -4.43 10.09
CA ALA A 749 -0.27 -3.14 9.65
C ALA A 749 -1.48 -2.71 10.50
N ALA A 750 -1.52 -1.42 10.87
CA ALA A 750 -2.52 -0.83 11.77
C ALA A 750 -2.60 -1.48 13.18
N GLN A 751 -1.60 -2.23 13.64
CA GLN A 751 -1.50 -2.71 15.02
C GLN A 751 -0.87 -1.64 15.93
N THR A 752 -1.63 -0.55 16.09
CA THR A 752 -1.19 0.75 16.65
C THR A 752 -2.00 1.20 17.87
N ASP A 753 -3.05 0.45 18.24
CA ASP A 753 -3.91 0.73 19.40
C ASP A 753 -3.26 0.32 20.74
N MET A 754 -3.87 0.73 21.85
CA MET A 754 -3.54 0.21 23.18
C MET A 754 -3.49 -1.32 23.19
N GLY A 755 -2.39 -1.88 23.70
CA GLY A 755 -2.20 -3.33 23.80
C GLY A 755 -1.60 -4.02 22.56
N ALA A 756 -1.58 -3.36 21.40
CA ALA A 756 -1.17 -3.90 20.09
C ALA A 756 0.35 -4.18 19.91
N ARG A 757 0.99 -4.79 20.91
CA ARG A 757 2.46 -4.91 21.05
C ARG A 757 2.96 -6.28 20.55
N PRO A 758 3.95 -6.36 19.64
CA PRO A 758 4.63 -7.64 19.38
C PRO A 758 5.29 -8.19 20.65
N LEU A 759 5.49 -9.51 20.74
CA LEU A 759 6.06 -10.14 21.94
C LEU A 759 7.49 -9.66 22.26
N SER A 760 8.25 -9.28 21.21
CA SER A 760 9.56 -8.65 21.27
C SER A 760 9.77 -7.79 20.02
N TYR A 761 10.70 -6.84 20.06
CA TYR A 761 11.04 -6.00 18.90
C TYR A 761 12.12 -6.66 18.05
N ASP A 762 11.79 -7.81 17.45
CA ASP A 762 12.65 -8.54 16.52
C ASP A 762 11.86 -9.12 15.33
N ALA A 763 12.56 -9.44 14.24
CA ALA A 763 12.01 -9.93 12.98
C ALA A 763 11.27 -11.29 13.03
N LYS A 764 11.20 -11.96 14.19
CA LYS A 764 10.36 -13.15 14.41
C LYS A 764 9.06 -12.84 15.15
N HIS A 765 8.94 -11.67 15.77
CA HIS A 765 7.79 -11.26 16.57
C HIS A 765 7.09 -10.00 16.02
N ASP A 766 7.77 -9.25 15.15
CA ASP A 766 7.31 -8.02 14.51
C ASP A 766 7.39 -8.13 12.98
N ALA A 767 6.24 -8.08 12.29
CA ALA A 767 6.14 -8.17 10.82
C ALA A 767 6.75 -6.99 10.08
N THR A 768 6.81 -5.81 10.70
CA THR A 768 7.45 -4.62 10.12
C THR A 768 8.97 -4.83 10.10
N LEU A 769 9.54 -5.30 11.22
CA LEU A 769 10.96 -5.66 11.29
C LEU A 769 11.30 -6.88 10.41
N ALA A 770 10.40 -7.85 10.29
CA ALA A 770 10.53 -8.98 9.37
C ALA A 770 10.62 -8.54 7.90
N LEU A 771 9.79 -7.57 7.50
CA LEU A 771 9.82 -6.99 6.15
C LEU A 771 11.14 -6.24 5.89
N PHE A 772 11.65 -5.49 6.88
CA PHE A 772 12.95 -4.82 6.75
C PHE A 772 14.10 -5.82 6.54
N ASP A 773 14.14 -6.88 7.36
CA ASP A 773 15.19 -7.91 7.26
C ASP A 773 15.11 -8.70 5.94
N TRP A 774 13.90 -8.95 5.43
CA TRP A 774 13.68 -9.62 4.15
C TRP A 774 14.11 -8.76 2.93
N VAL A 775 13.94 -7.43 3.02
CA VAL A 775 14.39 -6.47 2.00
C VAL A 775 15.90 -6.23 2.06
N GLU A 776 16.45 -6.04 3.26
CA GLU A 776 17.81 -5.49 3.47
C GLU A 776 18.87 -6.57 3.62
N LYS A 777 18.55 -7.64 4.36
CA LYS A 777 19.44 -8.78 4.60
C LYS A 777 19.19 -9.91 3.59
N GLY A 778 17.94 -10.03 3.13
CA GLY A 778 17.44 -11.19 2.38
C GLY A 778 16.98 -12.32 3.31
N GLU A 779 16.70 -12.02 4.57
CA GLU A 779 16.28 -12.97 5.60
C GLU A 779 14.76 -13.13 5.53
N GLU A 780 14.32 -14.23 4.90
CA GLU A 780 12.93 -14.51 4.56
C GLU A 780 12.12 -14.98 5.79
N PRO A 781 10.89 -14.46 6.04
CA PRO A 781 10.11 -14.83 7.21
C PRO A 781 9.51 -16.23 7.06
N GLU A 782 10.22 -17.24 7.58
CA GLU A 782 9.74 -18.64 7.67
C GLU A 782 8.42 -18.76 8.46
N TYR A 783 8.27 -17.93 9.50
CA TYR A 783 7.07 -17.76 10.33
C TYR A 783 7.19 -16.43 11.10
N ILE A 784 6.08 -15.92 11.61
CA ILE A 784 6.03 -14.80 12.57
C ILE A 784 5.34 -15.31 13.84
N VAL A 785 5.73 -14.89 15.04
CA VAL A 785 5.11 -15.33 16.31
C VAL A 785 4.15 -14.25 16.78
N GLY A 786 2.85 -14.54 16.66
CA GLY A 786 1.81 -13.71 17.24
C GLY A 786 1.55 -14.05 18.71
N ALA A 787 1.12 -13.04 19.47
CA ALA A 787 0.71 -13.17 20.86
C ALA A 787 -0.74 -12.72 21.08
N ALA A 788 -1.43 -13.35 22.04
CA ALA A 788 -2.58 -12.74 22.72
C ALA A 788 -2.17 -12.39 24.15
N TYR A 789 -2.64 -11.25 24.64
CA TYR A 789 -2.47 -10.86 26.03
C TYR A 789 -3.72 -11.15 26.84
N LYS A 790 -3.56 -11.29 28.15
CA LYS A 790 -4.65 -11.43 29.11
C LYS A 790 -5.42 -10.12 29.27
N THR A 791 -6.70 -10.20 29.61
CA THR A 791 -7.44 -9.09 30.26
C THR A 791 -6.99 -8.93 31.71
N ARG A 792 -7.42 -7.84 32.36
CA ARG A 792 -7.26 -7.67 33.81
C ARG A 792 -7.91 -8.81 34.61
N GLU A 793 -9.06 -9.30 34.15
CA GLU A 793 -9.80 -10.38 34.79
C GLU A 793 -9.08 -11.74 34.65
N GLU A 794 -8.52 -12.05 33.49
CA GLU A 794 -7.71 -13.26 33.25
C GLU A 794 -6.35 -13.22 33.99
N GLN A 795 -5.84 -12.03 34.30
CA GLN A 795 -4.70 -11.87 35.21
C GLN A 795 -5.11 -12.13 36.66
N ALA A 796 -6.27 -11.65 37.09
CA ALA A 796 -6.84 -11.87 38.42
C ALA A 796 -7.42 -13.28 38.63
N GLY A 797 -7.49 -14.11 37.59
CA GLY A 797 -7.92 -15.52 37.66
C GLY A 797 -9.41 -15.76 37.44
N TYR A 798 -10.16 -14.75 36.99
CA TYR A 798 -11.57 -14.90 36.60
C TYR A 798 -11.70 -15.42 35.17
N GLN A 799 -12.78 -16.16 34.89
CA GLN A 799 -13.21 -16.44 33.52
C GLN A 799 -13.99 -15.23 32.99
N THR A 800 -13.60 -14.72 31.83
CA THR A 800 -14.18 -13.51 31.23
C THR A 800 -15.68 -13.66 30.98
N THR A 801 -16.46 -12.67 31.42
CA THR A 801 -17.89 -12.57 31.07
C THR A 801 -18.08 -11.73 29.81
N THR A 802 -19.16 -11.98 29.06
CA THR A 802 -19.30 -11.65 27.63
C THR A 802 -19.65 -10.18 27.30
N SER A 803 -19.27 -9.22 28.15
CA SER A 803 -19.58 -7.78 27.93
C SER A 803 -18.47 -6.79 28.30
N ILE A 804 -17.23 -7.25 28.49
CA ILE A 804 -16.11 -6.40 28.91
C ILE A 804 -15.52 -5.66 27.70
N ARG A 805 -15.22 -4.35 27.83
CA ARG A 805 -14.41 -3.64 26.83
C ARG A 805 -13.03 -4.29 26.77
N ASP A 806 -12.57 -4.68 25.58
CA ASP A 806 -11.26 -5.32 25.41
C ASP A 806 -10.13 -4.49 26.03
N ASP A 807 -9.64 -4.95 27.19
CA ASP A 807 -8.59 -4.29 27.96
C ASP A 807 -7.25 -5.05 27.87
N ARG A 808 -7.14 -6.04 26.96
CA ARG A 808 -5.97 -6.92 26.84
C ARG A 808 -4.67 -6.13 26.62
N ARG A 809 -3.71 -6.30 27.52
CA ARG A 809 -2.47 -5.51 27.58
C ARG A 809 -1.28 -6.38 27.96
N PHE A 810 -0.12 -6.08 27.37
CA PHE A 810 1.17 -6.74 27.68
C PHE A 810 1.44 -6.85 29.19
N GLN A 811 1.16 -5.79 29.96
CA GLN A 811 1.36 -5.74 31.41
C GLN A 811 0.56 -6.79 32.23
N TYR A 812 -0.51 -7.34 31.65
CA TYR A 812 -1.32 -8.39 32.28
C TYR A 812 -0.77 -9.81 32.00
N GLY A 813 0.23 -9.93 31.13
CA GLY A 813 0.89 -11.16 30.73
C GLY A 813 0.30 -11.78 29.46
N VAL A 814 1.06 -12.72 28.89
CA VAL A 814 0.66 -13.51 27.71
C VAL A 814 -0.45 -14.50 28.08
N LYS A 815 -1.47 -14.61 27.22
CA LYS A 815 -2.53 -15.62 27.26
C LYS A 815 -2.11 -16.85 26.44
N ASN A 816 -1.83 -16.68 25.15
CA ASN A 816 -1.23 -17.67 24.27
C ASN A 816 -0.28 -17.01 23.25
N THR A 817 0.49 -17.83 22.55
CA THR A 817 1.34 -17.41 21.42
C THR A 817 1.38 -18.55 20.39
N ARG A 818 1.26 -18.22 19.10
CA ARG A 818 1.19 -19.19 18.00
C ARG A 818 2.10 -18.72 16.85
N LYS A 819 2.67 -19.66 16.10
CA LYS A 819 3.32 -19.33 14.83
C LYS A 819 2.25 -18.98 13.80
N LEU A 820 2.39 -17.83 13.18
CA LEU A 820 1.71 -17.43 11.97
C LEU A 820 2.55 -17.98 10.82
N CYS A 821 1.99 -18.95 10.09
CA CYS A 821 2.69 -19.65 9.03
C CYS A 821 2.40 -19.01 7.66
N PRO A 822 3.36 -19.07 6.72
CA PRO A 822 3.15 -18.63 5.36
C PRO A 822 2.19 -19.60 4.66
N TRP A 823 1.08 -19.09 4.14
CA TRP A 823 0.12 -19.86 3.35
C TRP A 823 0.83 -20.53 2.16
N PRO A 824 0.56 -21.80 1.82
CA PRO A 824 -0.52 -22.66 2.33
C PRO A 824 -0.22 -23.43 3.64
N LEU A 825 0.93 -23.20 4.28
CA LEU A 825 1.28 -23.88 5.53
C LEU A 825 0.45 -23.35 6.71
N GLN A 826 0.09 -24.24 7.63
CA GLN A 826 -0.62 -23.94 8.87
C GLN A 826 0.21 -24.35 10.09
N ALA A 827 -0.14 -23.82 11.26
CA ALA A 827 0.56 -24.11 12.52
C ALA A 827 -0.13 -25.24 13.27
N HIS A 828 0.55 -26.38 13.39
CA HIS A 828 0.07 -27.53 14.16
C HIS A 828 0.93 -27.75 15.42
N LEU A 829 0.32 -28.17 16.52
CA LEU A 829 1.03 -28.53 17.74
C LEU A 829 1.70 -29.91 17.59
N LEU A 830 2.97 -30.04 18.00
CA LEU A 830 3.63 -31.35 18.03
C LEU A 830 2.99 -32.29 19.07
N PRO A 831 2.87 -33.61 18.79
CA PRO A 831 2.39 -34.59 19.76
C PRO A 831 3.16 -34.52 21.09
N ASN A 832 2.43 -34.52 22.21
CA ASN A 832 2.97 -34.35 23.58
C ASN A 832 3.70 -33.01 23.85
N ALA A 833 3.46 -31.97 23.06
CA ALA A 833 3.92 -30.62 23.37
C ALA A 833 2.99 -29.88 24.35
N THR A 834 3.58 -29.01 25.16
CA THR A 834 2.86 -27.91 25.82
C THR A 834 2.59 -26.78 24.82
N VAL A 835 1.45 -26.09 24.96
CA VAL A 835 1.11 -24.91 24.13
C VAL A 835 2.21 -23.85 24.22
N SER A 836 3.01 -23.75 23.16
CA SER A 836 4.20 -22.91 23.09
C SER A 836 4.63 -22.77 21.61
N PRO A 837 4.87 -21.56 21.10
CA PRO A 837 5.08 -21.32 19.67
C PRO A 837 6.34 -22.03 19.13
N VAL A 838 7.34 -22.25 19.98
CA VAL A 838 8.55 -23.01 19.64
C VAL A 838 8.24 -24.47 19.28
N ARG A 839 7.18 -25.05 19.89
CA ARG A 839 6.74 -26.44 19.69
C ARG A 839 5.65 -26.61 18.62
N CYS A 840 5.19 -25.53 18.00
CA CYS A 840 4.39 -25.61 16.77
C CYS A 840 5.32 -25.79 15.55
N LEU A 841 4.88 -26.55 14.55
CA LEU A 841 5.51 -26.58 13.22
C LEU A 841 4.58 -25.97 12.17
N CYS A 842 5.17 -25.31 11.17
CA CYS A 842 4.48 -24.92 9.95
C CYS A 842 4.56 -26.08 8.96
N TYR A 843 3.43 -26.71 8.63
CA TYR A 843 3.33 -27.67 7.53
C TYR A 843 1.94 -27.62 6.90
N GLN A 844 1.72 -28.35 5.82
CA GLN A 844 0.39 -28.53 5.21
C GLN A 844 -0.02 -29.99 5.39
N GLU A 845 -1.24 -30.21 5.89
CA GLU A 845 -1.85 -31.55 5.88
C GLU A 845 -2.30 -31.89 4.45
N THR A 846 -1.40 -32.52 3.71
CA THR A 846 -1.74 -33.17 2.44
C THR A 846 -2.58 -34.42 2.68
N GLU A 847 -3.52 -34.72 1.78
CA GLU A 847 -4.34 -35.94 1.82
C GLU A 847 -3.51 -37.23 1.57
N THR A 848 -2.69 -37.63 2.54
CA THR A 848 -2.21 -39.01 2.75
C THR A 848 -1.38 -39.08 4.04
N THR A 849 -1.79 -39.95 4.96
CA THR A 849 -1.19 -40.10 6.30
C THR A 849 0.24 -40.68 6.33
N GLU A 850 0.85 -41.00 5.18
CA GLU A 850 2.23 -41.53 5.12
C GLU A 850 3.32 -40.45 5.27
N SER A 851 3.07 -39.21 4.83
CA SER A 851 4.11 -38.17 4.76
C SER A 851 4.62 -37.74 6.14
N VAL A 852 3.71 -37.59 7.11
CA VAL A 852 4.01 -37.12 8.47
C VAL A 852 4.94 -38.09 9.20
N VAL A 853 4.77 -39.41 9.02
CA VAL A 853 5.55 -40.44 9.71
C VAL A 853 7.06 -40.35 9.40
N ARG A 854 7.44 -39.85 8.22
CA ARG A 854 8.86 -39.72 7.83
C ARG A 854 9.61 -38.61 8.57
N LEU A 855 8.93 -37.56 9.05
CA LEU A 855 9.55 -36.45 9.78
C LEU A 855 9.95 -36.83 11.21
N PHE A 856 9.28 -37.82 11.83
CA PHE A 856 9.53 -38.21 13.21
C PHE A 856 10.71 -39.20 13.41
N PHE A 857 11.31 -39.73 12.34
CA PHE A 857 12.24 -40.87 12.40
C PHE A 857 13.63 -40.68 11.79
N PHE A 858 14.14 -39.44 11.69
CA PHE A 858 15.55 -39.20 11.34
C PHE A 858 16.24 -38.16 12.24
N PRO A 859 17.09 -38.58 13.19
CA PRO A 859 18.11 -37.70 13.75
C PRO A 859 19.18 -37.37 12.69
N ARG A 860 19.86 -36.24 12.89
CA ARG A 860 20.86 -35.64 12.00
C ARG A 860 21.87 -36.63 11.41
N GLU A 861 22.04 -36.62 10.09
CA GLU A 861 23.38 -36.47 9.49
C GLU A 861 23.31 -35.91 8.05
N ARG A 862 24.38 -35.21 7.63
CA ARG A 862 24.50 -34.60 6.29
C ARG A 862 25.58 -35.32 5.49
N THR A 863 25.19 -36.13 4.49
CA THR A 863 26.09 -36.51 3.39
C THR A 863 25.33 -36.50 2.07
N TRP A 864 25.90 -35.84 1.06
CA TRP A 864 25.45 -35.95 -0.32
C TRP A 864 25.78 -37.34 -0.87
N LEU A 865 24.83 -37.99 -1.54
CA LEU A 865 25.04 -38.82 -2.73
C LEU A 865 23.70 -39.37 -3.26
N ALA A 866 23.63 -39.50 -4.59
CA ALA A 866 22.59 -40.21 -5.34
C ALA A 866 23.28 -40.93 -6.53
N PRO A 867 22.63 -41.89 -7.23
CA PRO A 867 21.26 -42.37 -7.06
C PRO A 867 21.11 -43.92 -6.96
N SER A 868 19.99 -44.37 -6.40
CA SER A 868 19.12 -45.41 -7.00
C SER A 868 17.86 -45.60 -6.15
N LEU A 869 16.72 -45.82 -6.80
CA LEU A 869 15.41 -45.96 -6.14
C LEU A 869 14.67 -47.25 -6.55
N ALA A 870 15.35 -48.17 -7.25
CA ALA A 870 14.77 -49.41 -7.77
C ALA A 870 14.76 -50.56 -6.74
N ASP A 871 15.88 -50.81 -6.06
CA ASP A 871 16.09 -52.08 -5.32
C ASP A 871 15.34 -52.21 -3.98
N LYS A 872 14.65 -51.17 -3.52
CA LYS A 872 13.91 -51.20 -2.24
C LYS A 872 12.42 -51.53 -2.37
N ALA A 873 11.86 -51.57 -3.58
CA ALA A 873 10.46 -51.91 -3.79
C ALA A 873 10.12 -53.39 -3.48
N ALA A 874 11.10 -54.29 -3.58
CA ALA A 874 10.89 -55.74 -3.53
C ALA A 874 10.73 -56.37 -2.11
N ARG A 875 10.63 -55.57 -1.04
CA ARG A 875 10.60 -56.08 0.36
C ARG A 875 9.38 -55.70 1.22
N PHE A 876 8.40 -54.96 0.69
CA PHE A 876 7.26 -54.46 1.48
C PHE A 876 5.92 -55.21 1.24
N SER A 877 5.93 -56.37 0.58
CA SER A 877 4.71 -57.11 0.19
C SER A 877 4.24 -58.21 1.16
N SER A 878 4.89 -58.41 2.31
CA SER A 878 4.65 -59.58 3.20
C SER A 878 4.11 -59.28 4.60
N LEU A 879 3.76 -58.03 4.92
CA LEU A 879 3.24 -57.60 6.23
C LEU A 879 1.86 -56.89 6.15
N ARG A 880 0.95 -57.47 5.37
CA ARG A 880 -0.50 -57.10 5.35
C ARG A 880 -1.38 -58.30 5.72
N LYS A 881 -1.18 -58.84 6.92
CA LYS A 881 -2.09 -59.73 7.66
C LYS A 881 -1.62 -59.77 9.11
N GLU A 882 -2.58 -59.79 10.04
CA GLU A 882 -2.38 -59.64 11.50
C GLU A 882 -1.86 -58.22 11.87
N THR A 883 -2.41 -57.50 12.85
CA THR A 883 -3.58 -57.70 13.72
C THR A 883 -4.46 -56.45 13.76
N GLY A 884 -5.77 -56.59 13.97
CA GLY A 884 -6.65 -55.46 14.30
C GLY A 884 -7.35 -55.66 15.64
N LYS A 885 -7.32 -54.64 16.51
CA LYS A 885 -8.27 -54.34 17.59
C LYS A 885 -7.82 -53.12 18.41
N ALA A 886 -8.81 -52.40 18.96
CA ALA A 886 -8.68 -51.20 19.80
C ALA A 886 -7.97 -50.04 19.09
#